data_AF-A0AAD9VX31-F1
#
_entry.id   AF-A0AAD9VX31-F1
#
_cell.length_a   1.000
_cell.length_b   1.000
_cell.length_c   1.000
_cell.angle_alpha   90.00
_cell.angle_beta   90.00
_cell.angle_gamma   90.00
#
_symmetry.space_group_name_H-M   'P 1'
#
loop_
_entity.id
_entity.type
_entity.pdbx_description
1 polymer ?
#
loop_
_entity_poly.entity_id
_entity_poly.type
_entity_poly.pdbx_seq_one_letter_code
_entity_poly.pdbx_strand_id
1 'polypeptide(L)'
;MSNGRQNVLASTSGQAELDEEERQLQDGIRLSKTDHDGTNSATKGSAATKRAADKEIGRGGIKRFRTVSTTSGLSDVSMAFPNGALRITRTPGRSRAKNCINLADVIHKDSLVSACIFSFFIANEELFEHLPLSHTSNAVPIYIGRDANMDPMVPDACTQSGIAFREKISKKQLQDIRPKLEQLHRRAYGNSYHAFYAWSSGSSHSKILTLVYPEFLRIAITSCNMMDIDTELGDNHFYIHDLPKLASRQDQLSTFESDLLAHLKALGTPIEFINSIQGKYDYSTVQVHLVTSVPGTYSGAKAQDCGLLRLREIIRSLDLNLAQKKRQGKLQLEVCAASLGNLSARWLDGFFDCALGRKYVEITQDCDVPSDLKLFYPTVEDVRSTDEEAQHGASNIGCHIRPWKESPKAIKDIFHHYHSKDSGKLFHQKLILAYNHTSPTSLPYYVYIGSANLSSSAWGALEKDKKENKATCDLKLIKTSNFECGVVVPGDLIESILEPGTKSWQDGIVPYDQAASKYDIGKDKPWNDPRTVVVALSVLAANLLAPVVAYTSLSDDSLHRIPAGGADFDIHNDAGLLAPILIPRVPDTPGSEKVQQHFADFFENNLPGWAVEWHNSTSKTPATGNKLVSFRNLIVRRDPPWAAVGDVARLTLAAHYDSLYRPEGFIGATDSAAPCAMLLHVARSVDEALTKKWEAMQSAGDTDGLEEEKGVQILLLDGEEAWVQWTDTDSTYGSRALASHWDSEVHPAMSAFKRPIESISLFVLLDLLGASDPHVPSYFPTTHWAYQNLAKIENRMRQLKLLESKPKGRFLPEHDKKPWQFHPGFVQDDHVPFMDRGVDILHLIPTPFPSSWHKMDDDGEHLDGPAVQDWAKLITAFVAEWMDLEGFMPSLKEESVDDRLRKTEL
;
A
#
# COMPACT_ATOMS: atom_id res chain seq x y z
N MET A 1 -74.86 -15.51 -25.91
CA MET A 1 -75.75 -16.41 -25.15
C MET A 1 -75.01 -17.71 -24.92
N SER A 2 -75.14 -18.22 -23.70
CA SER A 2 -74.53 -19.41 -23.08
C SER A 2 -73.91 -20.47 -23.98
N ASN A 3 -72.70 -20.91 -23.63
CA ASN A 3 -72.45 -22.33 -23.40
C ASN A 3 -71.22 -22.52 -22.49
N GLY A 4 -71.42 -23.30 -21.43
CA GLY A 4 -70.37 -23.78 -20.55
C GLY A 4 -69.96 -25.22 -20.85
N ARG A 5 -68.93 -25.64 -20.09
CA ARG A 5 -68.33 -26.98 -19.90
C ARG A 5 -67.21 -27.41 -20.85
N GLN A 6 -65.98 -27.32 -20.31
CA GLN A 6 -64.81 -28.24 -20.38
C GLN A 6 -63.61 -27.35 -20.01
N ASN A 7 -62.75 -27.59 -19.01
CA ASN A 7 -62.22 -28.80 -18.42
C ASN A 7 -61.86 -28.59 -16.94
N VAL A 8 -62.17 -29.60 -16.12
CA VAL A 8 -61.46 -29.92 -14.89
C VAL A 8 -60.32 -30.86 -15.29
N LEU A 9 -59.11 -30.64 -14.76
CA LEU A 9 -57.88 -31.46 -14.75
C LEU A 9 -56.66 -30.70 -15.31
N ALA A 10 -55.94 -29.99 -14.43
CA ALA A 10 -54.50 -29.73 -14.50
C ALA A 10 -54.05 -28.97 -13.24
N SER A 11 -54.18 -29.60 -12.06
CA SER A 11 -53.66 -29.06 -10.80
C SER A 11 -53.14 -30.21 -9.95
N THR A 12 -52.13 -30.91 -10.46
CA THR A 12 -51.41 -31.96 -9.70
C THR A 12 -50.03 -32.33 -10.26
N SER A 13 -49.52 -31.67 -11.33
CA SER A 13 -48.22 -32.02 -11.91
C SER A 13 -47.04 -31.15 -11.45
N GLY A 14 -47.27 -29.94 -10.93
CA GLY A 14 -46.18 -29.04 -10.49
C GLY A 14 -45.68 -29.24 -9.06
N GLN A 15 -46.49 -29.87 -8.20
CA GLN A 15 -46.09 -30.18 -6.82
C GLN A 15 -45.34 -31.53 -6.73
N ALA A 16 -45.50 -32.41 -7.73
CA ALA A 16 -44.84 -33.70 -7.78
C ALA A 16 -43.39 -33.62 -8.30
N GLU A 17 -43.06 -32.66 -9.17
CA GLU A 17 -41.69 -32.46 -9.67
C GLU A 17 -40.77 -31.80 -8.63
N LEU A 18 -41.30 -30.93 -7.76
CA LEU A 18 -40.53 -30.32 -6.66
C LEU A 18 -40.26 -31.30 -5.51
N ASP A 19 -41.21 -32.18 -5.19
CA ASP A 19 -41.03 -33.23 -4.17
C ASP A 19 -40.12 -34.39 -4.66
N GLU A 20 -39.90 -34.53 -5.97
CA GLU A 20 -39.03 -35.55 -6.57
C GLU A 20 -37.57 -35.07 -6.69
N GLU A 21 -37.32 -33.78 -6.92
CA GLU A 21 -35.98 -33.17 -6.78
C GLU A 21 -35.49 -33.16 -5.32
N GLU A 22 -36.37 -32.89 -4.35
CA GLU A 22 -36.01 -32.90 -2.92
C GLU A 22 -35.75 -34.33 -2.40
N ARG A 23 -36.41 -35.36 -2.95
CA ARG A 23 -36.08 -36.77 -2.68
C ARG A 23 -34.78 -37.23 -3.35
N GLN A 24 -34.50 -36.82 -4.58
CA GLN A 24 -33.24 -37.16 -5.26
C GLN A 24 -32.03 -36.52 -4.57
N LEU A 25 -32.19 -35.32 -3.99
CA LEU A 25 -31.17 -34.70 -3.15
C LEU A 25 -30.98 -35.43 -1.80
N GLN A 26 -32.06 -35.85 -1.15
CA GLN A 26 -31.95 -36.59 0.13
C GLN A 26 -31.43 -38.02 -0.05
N ASP A 27 -31.72 -38.71 -1.15
CA ASP A 27 -31.15 -40.03 -1.46
C ASP A 27 -29.69 -39.94 -1.93
N GLY A 28 -29.27 -38.83 -2.56
CA GLY A 28 -27.85 -38.52 -2.82
C GLY A 28 -27.04 -38.25 -1.53
N ILE A 29 -27.66 -37.64 -0.53
CA ILE A 29 -27.07 -37.44 0.81
C ILE A 29 -27.05 -38.75 1.61
N ARG A 30 -27.96 -39.70 1.31
CA ARG A 30 -27.98 -41.03 1.95
C ARG A 30 -26.99 -42.02 1.31
N LEU A 31 -26.74 -41.91 0.00
CA LEU A 31 -25.73 -42.70 -0.72
C LEU A 31 -24.29 -42.22 -0.49
N SER A 32 -24.08 -40.94 -0.14
CA SER A 32 -22.76 -40.42 0.30
C SER A 32 -22.42 -40.72 1.76
N LYS A 33 -23.36 -41.31 2.54
CA LYS A 33 -23.13 -41.79 3.91
C LYS A 33 -22.85 -43.29 4.01
N THR A 34 -22.69 -44.00 2.89
CA THR A 34 -22.37 -45.44 2.86
C THR A 34 -21.02 -45.82 2.25
N ASP A 35 -20.16 -44.85 1.91
CA ASP A 35 -18.75 -45.10 1.53
C ASP A 35 -17.76 -44.70 2.65
N HIS A 36 -18.17 -44.91 3.90
CA HIS A 36 -17.29 -44.89 5.07
C HIS A 36 -17.39 -46.22 5.82
N ASP A 37 -17.01 -47.30 5.13
CA ASP A 37 -16.46 -48.49 5.76
C ASP A 37 -15.59 -49.23 4.75
N GLY A 38 -14.32 -48.84 4.67
CA GLY A 38 -13.36 -49.48 3.78
C GLY A 38 -12.01 -48.79 3.75
N THR A 39 -11.04 -49.37 4.43
CA THR A 39 -9.58 -49.16 4.31
C THR A 39 -8.94 -48.00 5.09
N ASN A 40 -8.79 -48.26 6.38
CA ASN A 40 -7.56 -47.99 7.12
C ASN A 40 -6.32 -48.56 6.37
N SER A 41 -5.58 -47.73 5.61
CA SER A 41 -4.11 -47.80 5.50
C SER A 41 -3.53 -46.75 4.53
N ALA A 42 -3.20 -45.54 5.00
CA ALA A 42 -2.26 -44.66 4.28
C ALA A 42 -1.66 -43.53 5.14
N THR A 43 -1.46 -43.72 6.44
CA THR A 43 -0.64 -42.83 7.29
C THR A 43 0.80 -43.35 7.43
N LYS A 44 1.42 -43.70 6.30
CA LYS A 44 2.87 -43.94 6.15
C LYS A 44 3.31 -43.60 4.73
N GLY A 45 3.47 -42.31 4.43
CA GLY A 45 3.82 -41.88 3.07
C GLY A 45 4.49 -40.51 2.90
N SER A 46 4.85 -39.80 3.98
CA SER A 46 5.52 -38.48 3.87
C SER A 46 6.75 -38.30 4.78
N ALA A 47 7.07 -39.32 5.60
CA ALA A 47 8.33 -39.37 6.36
C ALA A 47 9.43 -40.23 5.69
N ALA A 48 9.17 -40.76 4.48
CA ALA A 48 10.08 -41.69 3.79
C ALA A 48 10.75 -41.13 2.52
N THR A 49 10.34 -39.96 2.01
CA THR A 49 10.93 -39.35 0.80
C THR A 49 12.02 -38.30 1.11
N LYS A 50 12.41 -38.17 2.38
CA LYS A 50 13.57 -37.39 2.84
C LYS A 50 14.73 -38.28 3.34
N ARG A 51 14.70 -39.59 3.03
CA ARG A 51 15.76 -40.57 3.37
C ARG A 51 16.19 -41.45 2.19
N ALA A 52 16.05 -40.95 0.96
CA ALA A 52 16.51 -41.62 -0.25
C ALA A 52 17.35 -40.71 -1.19
N ALA A 53 17.94 -39.63 -0.67
CA ALA A 53 18.92 -38.80 -1.39
C ALA A 53 20.29 -38.68 -0.67
N ASP A 54 20.49 -39.41 0.44
CA ASP A 54 21.76 -39.44 1.20
C ASP A 54 22.48 -40.81 1.12
N LYS A 55 22.19 -41.63 0.10
CA LYS A 55 22.79 -42.97 -0.01
C LYS A 55 23.40 -43.34 -1.36
N GLU A 56 23.72 -42.36 -2.21
CA GLU A 56 24.41 -42.64 -3.47
C GLU A 56 25.52 -41.64 -3.84
N ILE A 57 26.33 -41.18 -2.87
CA ILE A 57 27.71 -40.76 -3.17
C ILE A 57 28.61 -41.24 -2.03
N GLY A 58 28.98 -42.52 -2.09
CA GLY A 58 29.85 -43.15 -1.11
C GLY A 58 30.53 -44.38 -1.69
N ARG A 59 31.55 -44.16 -2.54
CA ARG A 59 32.70 -45.06 -2.77
C ARG A 59 33.61 -44.49 -3.86
N GLY A 60 34.77 -43.95 -3.45
CA GLY A 60 35.77 -43.55 -4.43
C GLY A 60 36.98 -42.78 -3.89
N GLY A 61 37.74 -43.37 -2.97
CA GLY A 61 39.19 -43.11 -2.86
C GLY A 61 39.65 -41.81 -2.20
N ILE A 62 40.02 -41.93 -0.93
CA ILE A 62 40.88 -40.98 -0.22
C ILE A 62 42.22 -40.86 -0.97
N LYS A 63 42.46 -39.73 -1.64
CA LYS A 63 43.82 -39.24 -1.91
C LYS A 63 44.07 -38.03 -1.02
N ARG A 64 44.97 -38.22 -0.06
CA ARG A 64 45.59 -37.18 0.77
C ARG A 64 46.01 -36.00 -0.11
N PHE A 65 45.38 -34.85 0.07
CA PHE A 65 45.97 -33.58 -0.34
C PHE A 65 46.81 -33.02 0.83
N ARG A 66 48.05 -32.68 0.48
CA ARG A 66 49.07 -32.09 1.34
C ARG A 66 48.53 -30.84 2.04
N THR A 67 48.73 -30.79 3.35
CA THR A 67 48.84 -29.54 4.10
C THR A 67 49.95 -28.70 3.47
N VAL A 68 49.57 -27.63 2.78
CA VAL A 68 50.48 -26.55 2.42
C VAL A 68 50.41 -25.54 3.56
N SER A 69 51.51 -25.43 4.29
CA SER A 69 51.78 -24.29 5.17
C SER A 69 52.06 -23.10 4.25
N THR A 70 51.26 -22.04 4.34
CA THR A 70 51.61 -20.73 3.77
C THR A 70 51.54 -19.68 4.84
N THR A 71 52.73 -19.28 5.25
CA THR A 71 53.10 -17.97 5.77
C THR A 71 52.34 -16.82 5.10
N SER A 72 51.98 -15.84 5.92
CA SER A 72 51.56 -14.48 5.60
C SER A 72 52.09 -13.94 4.26
N GLY A 73 51.16 -13.67 3.34
CA GLY A 73 51.34 -12.80 2.18
C GLY A 73 49.97 -12.30 1.77
N LEU A 74 49.75 -10.98 1.81
CA LEU A 74 48.56 -10.34 1.23
C LEU A 74 48.44 -10.81 -0.22
N SER A 75 47.29 -11.37 -0.61
CA SER A 75 46.99 -11.63 -2.01
C SER A 75 46.88 -10.29 -2.74
N ASP A 76 47.80 -10.04 -3.69
CA ASP A 76 47.75 -8.91 -4.62
C ASP A 76 46.51 -9.02 -5.51
N VAL A 77 45.41 -8.38 -5.09
CA VAL A 77 44.27 -8.13 -5.97
C VAL A 77 44.66 -7.01 -6.91
N SER A 78 44.61 -7.27 -8.21
CA SER A 78 44.89 -6.26 -9.25
C SER A 78 43.64 -5.48 -9.64
N MET A 79 43.84 -4.28 -10.20
CA MET A 79 42.77 -3.50 -10.82
C MET A 79 42.30 -4.18 -12.12
N ALA A 80 41.19 -4.91 -12.04
CA ALA A 80 40.60 -5.61 -13.18
C ALA A 80 39.78 -4.68 -14.09
N PHE A 81 39.28 -3.56 -13.54
CA PHE A 81 38.36 -2.65 -14.23
C PHE A 81 38.82 -1.18 -14.25
N PRO A 82 40.07 -0.87 -14.64
CA PRO A 82 40.63 0.49 -14.53
C PRO A 82 39.99 1.52 -15.47
N ASN A 83 39.27 1.08 -16.50
CA ASN A 83 38.56 1.93 -17.46
C ASN A 83 37.03 1.81 -17.33
N GLY A 84 36.55 1.14 -16.27
CA GLY A 84 35.16 0.77 -16.12
C GLY A 84 34.78 -0.50 -16.91
N ALA A 85 33.71 -1.15 -16.47
CA ALA A 85 33.17 -2.35 -17.09
C ALA A 85 31.65 -2.38 -16.95
N LEU A 86 30.95 -2.76 -18.02
CA LEU A 86 29.51 -3.08 -18.00
C LEU A 86 29.34 -4.58 -18.20
N ARG A 87 28.71 -5.24 -17.24
CA ARG A 87 28.48 -6.70 -17.24
C ARG A 87 27.01 -7.01 -16.97
N ILE A 88 26.55 -8.14 -17.48
CA ILE A 88 25.29 -8.75 -17.04
C ILE A 88 25.57 -9.83 -15.99
N THR A 89 24.55 -10.27 -15.28
CA THR A 89 24.70 -11.32 -14.27
C THR A 89 25.09 -12.65 -14.91
N ARG A 90 25.99 -13.41 -14.26
CA ARG A 90 26.36 -14.76 -14.72
C ARG A 90 25.37 -15.78 -14.16
N THR A 91 24.28 -15.92 -14.89
CA THR A 91 23.28 -16.97 -14.65
C THR A 91 23.80 -18.37 -15.01
N PRO A 92 23.20 -19.45 -14.48
CA PRO A 92 23.64 -20.82 -14.78
C PRO A 92 23.75 -21.13 -16.28
N GLY A 93 22.81 -20.67 -17.11
CA GLY A 93 22.86 -20.85 -18.57
C GLY A 93 23.83 -19.90 -19.28
N ARG A 94 24.34 -18.87 -18.59
CA ARG A 94 25.41 -17.96 -19.05
C ARG A 94 26.79 -18.28 -18.45
N SER A 95 26.98 -19.45 -17.85
CA SER A 95 28.26 -19.87 -17.26
C SER A 95 29.47 -19.81 -18.22
N ARG A 96 29.24 -19.88 -19.54
CA ARG A 96 30.29 -19.76 -20.58
C ARG A 96 30.31 -18.42 -21.32
N ALA A 97 29.38 -17.51 -20.99
CA ALA A 97 29.35 -16.20 -21.60
C ALA A 97 30.45 -15.31 -21.00
N LYS A 98 31.10 -14.51 -21.85
CA LYS A 98 32.24 -13.70 -21.45
C LYS A 98 31.84 -12.46 -20.64
N ASN A 99 30.83 -11.73 -21.08
CA ASN A 99 30.44 -10.44 -20.48
C ASN A 99 29.56 -10.60 -19.24
N CYS A 100 29.86 -11.58 -18.38
CA CYS A 100 29.04 -11.93 -17.24
C CYS A 100 29.82 -11.88 -15.93
N ILE A 101 29.17 -11.50 -14.83
CA ILE A 101 29.79 -11.34 -13.52
C ILE A 101 28.84 -11.68 -12.37
N ASN A 102 29.37 -12.16 -11.24
CA ASN A 102 28.65 -12.33 -9.96
C ASN A 102 29.43 -11.64 -8.82
N LEU A 103 28.85 -11.60 -7.61
CA LEU A 103 29.47 -10.94 -6.45
C LEU A 103 30.87 -11.46 -6.11
N ALA A 104 31.13 -12.76 -6.31
CA ALA A 104 32.45 -13.36 -6.06
C ALA A 104 33.58 -12.77 -6.94
N ASP A 105 33.25 -12.23 -8.11
CA ASP A 105 34.22 -11.55 -8.98
C ASP A 105 34.38 -10.06 -8.63
N VAL A 106 33.35 -9.48 -8.00
CA VAL A 106 33.32 -8.06 -7.62
C VAL A 106 34.01 -7.84 -6.28
N ILE A 107 33.81 -8.76 -5.32
CA ILE A 107 34.25 -8.64 -3.93
C ILE A 107 35.36 -9.67 -3.63
N HIS A 108 36.60 -9.20 -3.49
CA HIS A 108 37.73 -10.01 -3.07
C HIS A 108 37.94 -9.88 -1.56
N LYS A 109 37.15 -10.63 -0.79
CA LYS A 109 36.99 -10.44 0.67
C LYS A 109 38.29 -10.45 1.46
N ASP A 110 39.26 -11.29 1.08
CA ASP A 110 40.52 -11.47 1.81
C ASP A 110 41.49 -10.28 1.67
N SER A 111 41.25 -9.40 0.69
CA SER A 111 42.07 -8.20 0.44
C SER A 111 41.34 -6.89 0.75
N LEU A 112 40.12 -6.93 1.29
CA LEU A 112 39.38 -5.72 1.64
C LEU A 112 40.04 -4.97 2.81
N VAL A 113 40.21 -3.66 2.63
CA VAL A 113 40.59 -2.71 3.69
C VAL A 113 39.35 -2.13 4.36
N SER A 114 38.27 -1.93 3.60
CA SER A 114 36.94 -1.56 4.09
C SER A 114 35.91 -1.76 2.98
N ALA A 115 34.62 -1.87 3.31
CA ALA A 115 33.55 -1.89 2.32
C ALA A 115 32.36 -1.06 2.81
N CYS A 116 31.74 -0.30 1.91
CA CYS A 116 30.44 0.32 2.12
C CYS A 116 29.47 -0.16 1.04
N ILE A 117 28.43 -0.86 1.46
CA ILE A 117 27.44 -1.46 0.56
C ILE A 117 26.07 -0.92 0.95
N PHE A 118 25.35 -0.36 -0.03
CA PHE A 118 23.96 0.05 0.12
C PHE A 118 23.10 -0.71 -0.89
N SER A 119 22.00 -1.31 -0.43
CA SER A 119 20.98 -1.93 -1.28
C SER A 119 19.62 -1.87 -0.60
N PHE A 120 18.54 -1.76 -1.38
CA PHE A 120 17.17 -1.80 -0.85
C PHE A 120 16.92 -3.01 0.06
N PHE A 121 17.22 -4.19 -0.46
CA PHE A 121 17.15 -5.47 0.25
C PHE A 121 18.50 -6.16 0.25
N ILE A 122 18.81 -6.83 1.37
CA ILE A 122 20.04 -7.59 1.58
C ILE A 122 19.67 -8.88 2.31
N ALA A 123 19.86 -10.02 1.65
CA ALA A 123 19.86 -11.32 2.30
C ALA A 123 21.21 -11.50 3.03
N ASN A 124 21.20 -11.41 4.36
CA ASN A 124 22.44 -11.38 5.15
C ASN A 124 23.27 -12.65 4.93
N GLU A 125 22.64 -13.82 4.91
CA GLU A 125 23.32 -15.10 4.76
C GLU A 125 24.07 -15.21 3.42
N GLU A 126 23.52 -14.62 2.36
CA GLU A 126 24.09 -14.67 1.01
C GLU A 126 25.19 -13.62 0.83
N LEU A 127 24.91 -12.34 1.15
CA LEU A 127 25.92 -11.28 0.99
C LEU A 127 27.14 -11.47 1.92
N PHE A 128 26.92 -11.92 3.16
CA PHE A 128 27.97 -11.88 4.17
C PHE A 128 29.05 -12.95 3.97
N GLU A 129 28.79 -13.99 3.17
CA GLU A 129 29.82 -14.95 2.74
C GLU A 129 30.92 -14.30 1.89
N HIS A 130 30.60 -13.18 1.24
CA HIS A 130 31.52 -12.36 0.47
C HIS A 130 32.24 -11.29 1.31
N LEU A 131 32.04 -11.23 2.63
CA LEU A 131 32.60 -10.20 3.49
C LEU A 131 33.46 -10.79 4.62
N PRO A 132 34.58 -10.14 5.02
CA PRO A 132 35.45 -10.60 6.09
C PRO A 132 34.93 -10.17 7.48
N LEU A 133 33.68 -10.53 7.81
CA LEU A 133 33.08 -10.21 9.11
C LEU A 133 33.79 -10.96 10.25
N SER A 134 34.08 -10.25 11.34
CA SER A 134 34.79 -10.83 12.49
C SER A 134 34.54 -10.04 13.77
N HIS A 135 34.53 -10.76 14.90
CA HIS A 135 34.42 -10.20 16.25
C HIS A 135 35.77 -9.74 16.83
N THR A 136 36.88 -9.96 16.12
CA THR A 136 38.22 -9.55 16.57
C THR A 136 38.41 -8.03 16.51
N SER A 137 39.23 -7.47 17.39
CA SER A 137 39.53 -6.03 17.41
C SER A 137 40.21 -5.48 16.14
N ASN A 138 40.83 -6.35 15.33
CA ASN A 138 41.51 -5.99 14.09
C ASN A 138 40.65 -6.29 12.85
N ALA A 139 39.33 -6.44 13.00
CA ALA A 139 38.43 -6.75 11.90
C ALA A 139 38.30 -5.57 10.92
N VAL A 140 38.15 -5.90 9.64
CA VAL A 140 37.93 -4.95 8.54
C VAL A 140 36.65 -4.15 8.79
N PRO A 141 36.67 -2.80 8.71
CA PRO A 141 35.45 -1.99 8.83
C PRO A 141 34.48 -2.21 7.68
N ILE A 142 33.26 -2.67 7.99
CA ILE A 142 32.20 -2.96 7.02
C ILE A 142 30.98 -2.09 7.33
N TYR A 143 30.54 -1.30 6.35
CA TYR A 143 29.41 -0.40 6.43
C TYR A 143 28.28 -0.93 5.57
N ILE A 144 27.16 -1.30 6.17
CA ILE A 144 26.00 -1.85 5.46
C ILE A 144 24.81 -0.92 5.62
N GLY A 145 24.34 -0.39 4.50
CA GLY A 145 23.14 0.42 4.42
C GLY A 145 22.02 -0.30 3.68
N ARG A 146 20.79 -0.10 4.15
CA ARG A 146 19.59 -0.62 3.50
C ARG A 146 18.39 0.25 3.81
N ASP A 147 17.26 -0.02 3.15
CA ASP A 147 15.98 0.53 3.61
C ASP A 147 15.68 -0.01 5.01
N ALA A 148 15.38 0.89 5.96
CA ALA A 148 15.15 0.49 7.35
C ALA A 148 14.02 -0.53 7.49
N ASN A 149 13.00 -0.46 6.62
CA ASN A 149 11.87 -1.38 6.67
C ASN A 149 12.22 -2.79 6.17
N MET A 150 13.36 -2.93 5.50
CA MET A 150 13.89 -4.21 5.02
C MET A 150 15.01 -4.75 5.93
N ASP A 151 15.30 -4.09 7.06
CA ASP A 151 16.27 -4.59 8.02
C ASP A 151 15.63 -5.57 9.02
N PRO A 152 16.08 -6.83 9.09
CA PRO A 152 15.50 -7.84 9.98
C PRO A 152 15.67 -7.50 11.47
N MET A 153 16.57 -6.58 11.85
CA MET A 153 16.77 -6.17 13.24
C MET A 153 15.85 -5.03 13.68
N VAL A 154 15.11 -4.39 12.78
CA VAL A 154 14.20 -3.29 13.13
C VAL A 154 13.07 -3.71 14.06
N PRO A 155 12.36 -4.84 13.84
CA PRO A 155 11.32 -5.29 14.77
C PRO A 155 11.84 -5.49 16.20
N ASP A 156 13.02 -6.11 16.33
CA ASP A 156 13.68 -6.33 17.62
C ASP A 156 14.13 -5.02 18.28
N ALA A 157 14.68 -4.09 17.49
CA ALA A 157 15.09 -2.79 17.98
C ALA A 157 13.91 -1.95 18.47
N CYS A 158 12.80 -1.95 17.73
CA CYS A 158 11.54 -1.32 18.13
C CYS A 158 11.03 -1.92 19.44
N THR A 159 10.97 -3.26 19.53
CA THR A 159 10.52 -3.97 20.73
C THR A 159 11.36 -3.60 21.95
N GLN A 160 12.70 -3.59 21.82
CA GLN A 160 13.60 -3.25 22.92
C GLN A 160 13.58 -1.76 23.30
N SER A 161 13.12 -0.89 22.41
CA SER A 161 12.96 0.54 22.65
C SER A 161 11.54 0.92 23.09
N GLY A 162 10.63 -0.05 23.23
CA GLY A 162 9.22 0.22 23.58
C GLY A 162 8.46 0.96 22.48
N ILE A 163 8.90 0.84 21.23
CA ILE A 163 8.28 1.50 20.06
C ILE A 163 7.45 0.47 19.30
N ALA A 164 6.17 0.79 19.07
CA ALA A 164 5.31 -0.06 18.26
C ALA A 164 5.76 -0.04 16.78
N PHE A 165 6.14 -1.20 16.25
CA PHE A 165 6.44 -1.42 14.84
C PHE A 165 5.22 -2.05 14.16
N ARG A 166 4.78 -1.47 13.03
CA ARG A 166 3.70 -2.00 12.18
C ARG A 166 4.28 -2.58 10.90
N GLU A 167 4.31 -1.79 9.83
CA GLU A 167 4.91 -2.16 8.55
C GLU A 167 6.07 -1.25 8.16
N LYS A 168 5.92 0.05 8.39
CA LYS A 168 6.92 1.07 8.04
C LYS A 168 7.29 1.90 9.26
N ILE A 169 8.58 2.08 9.48
CA ILE A 169 9.09 2.94 10.53
C ILE A 169 9.09 4.41 10.07
N SER A 170 8.57 5.31 10.91
CA SER A 170 8.62 6.74 10.65
C SER A 170 10.05 7.27 10.80
N LYS A 171 10.31 8.48 10.28
CA LYS A 171 11.64 9.11 10.39
C LYS A 171 12.07 9.27 11.84
N LYS A 172 11.13 9.66 12.70
CA LYS A 172 11.35 9.85 14.14
C LYS A 172 11.65 8.52 14.82
N GLN A 173 10.81 7.51 14.61
CA GLN A 173 11.03 6.18 15.17
C GLN A 173 12.39 5.59 14.75
N LEU A 174 12.81 5.78 13.49
CA LEU A 174 14.14 5.35 13.03
C LEU A 174 15.27 6.05 13.79
N GLN A 175 15.13 7.34 14.09
CA GLN A 175 16.10 8.07 14.90
C GLN A 175 16.16 7.50 16.32
N ASP A 176 15.00 7.20 16.91
CA ASP A 176 14.89 6.69 18.27
C ASP A 176 15.49 5.27 18.42
N ILE A 177 15.33 4.40 17.43
CA ILE A 177 15.88 3.03 17.48
C ILE A 177 17.32 2.89 16.97
N ARG A 178 17.89 3.91 16.32
CA ARG A 178 19.20 3.81 15.67
C ARG A 178 20.33 3.33 16.62
N PRO A 179 20.45 3.82 17.87
CA PRO A 179 21.47 3.30 18.79
C PRO A 179 21.28 1.81 19.10
N LYS A 180 20.03 1.36 19.16
CA LYS A 180 19.68 -0.04 19.42
C LYS A 180 20.01 -0.93 18.22
N LEU A 181 19.71 -0.48 17.01
CA LEU A 181 20.10 -1.18 15.78
C LEU A 181 21.61 -1.38 15.69
N GLU A 182 22.38 -0.32 15.95
CA GLU A 182 23.83 -0.39 15.96
C GLU A 182 24.35 -1.40 17.00
N GLN A 183 23.75 -1.42 18.19
CA GLN A 183 24.08 -2.40 19.22
C GLN A 183 23.78 -3.85 18.78
N LEU A 184 22.61 -4.11 18.18
CA LEU A 184 22.21 -5.44 17.74
C LEU A 184 23.13 -5.96 16.63
N HIS A 185 23.42 -5.12 15.63
CA HIS A 185 24.30 -5.48 14.53
C HIS A 185 25.73 -5.73 15.00
N ARG A 186 26.30 -4.86 15.86
CA ARG A 186 27.64 -5.09 16.43
C ARG A 186 27.71 -6.35 17.28
N ARG A 187 26.64 -6.68 18.00
CA ARG A 187 26.55 -7.93 18.76
C ARG A 187 26.51 -9.16 17.85
N ALA A 188 25.86 -9.07 16.70
CA ALA A 188 25.77 -10.19 15.75
C ALA A 188 27.07 -10.36 14.93
N TYR A 189 27.65 -9.27 14.44
CA TYR A 189 28.67 -9.30 13.39
C TYR A 189 30.04 -8.70 13.78
N GLY A 190 30.15 -8.15 14.99
CA GLY A 190 31.38 -7.58 15.53
C GLY A 190 31.41 -6.04 15.50
N ASN A 191 32.33 -5.45 16.27
CA ASN A 191 32.40 -3.99 16.47
C ASN A 191 32.79 -3.19 15.21
N SER A 192 33.39 -3.85 14.21
CA SER A 192 33.75 -3.24 12.93
C SER A 192 32.58 -3.20 11.93
N TYR A 193 31.40 -3.73 12.29
CA TYR A 193 30.19 -3.63 11.49
C TYR A 193 29.42 -2.35 11.83
N HIS A 194 29.05 -1.59 10.82
CA HIS A 194 28.34 -0.32 10.92
C HIS A 194 27.08 -0.33 10.08
N ALA A 195 25.92 -0.44 10.73
CA ALA A 195 24.62 -0.26 10.07
C ALA A 195 24.34 1.23 9.86
N PHE A 196 23.80 1.60 8.70
CA PHE A 196 23.32 2.97 8.46
C PHE A 196 22.07 2.99 7.58
N TYR A 197 21.33 4.10 7.63
CA TYR A 197 20.00 4.17 7.03
C TYR A 197 19.71 5.56 6.47
N ALA A 198 19.11 5.58 5.29
CA ALA A 198 18.41 6.73 4.72
C ALA A 198 16.91 6.53 4.96
N TRP A 199 16.21 7.57 5.43
CA TRP A 199 14.76 7.48 5.55
C TRP A 199 14.09 8.14 4.34
N SER A 200 13.10 7.47 3.76
CA SER A 200 12.33 7.95 2.61
C SER A 200 10.83 7.68 2.79
N SER A 201 10.00 8.61 2.31
CA SER A 201 8.55 8.40 2.22
C SER A 201 8.18 7.34 1.17
N GLY A 202 8.97 7.21 0.10
CA GLY A 202 8.96 6.07 -0.84
C GLY A 202 9.89 4.96 -0.37
N SER A 203 10.94 4.67 -1.14
CA SER A 203 11.91 3.60 -0.84
C SER A 203 13.36 4.07 -0.90
N SER A 204 14.21 3.53 -0.03
CA SER A 204 15.66 3.71 -0.14
C SER A 204 16.24 2.66 -1.09
N HIS A 205 16.11 2.93 -2.38
CA HIS A 205 16.19 1.90 -3.43
C HIS A 205 17.56 1.80 -4.15
N SER A 206 18.49 2.70 -3.82
CA SER A 206 19.87 2.72 -4.34
C SER A 206 20.59 1.39 -4.13
N LYS A 207 21.50 1.06 -5.06
CA LYS A 207 22.26 -0.19 -5.10
C LYS A 207 23.70 0.11 -5.51
N ILE A 208 24.56 0.29 -4.52
CA ILE A 208 25.94 0.75 -4.71
C ILE A 208 26.89 0.07 -3.74
N LEU A 209 28.01 -0.41 -4.25
CA LEU A 209 29.12 -0.99 -3.49
C LEU A 209 30.34 -0.10 -3.69
N THR A 210 30.96 0.32 -2.59
CA THR A 210 32.20 1.08 -2.56
C THR A 210 33.22 0.30 -1.74
N LEU A 211 34.14 -0.37 -2.43
CA LEU A 211 35.03 -1.39 -1.87
C LEU A 211 36.47 -0.87 -1.87
N VAL A 212 37.08 -0.79 -0.70
CA VAL A 212 38.43 -0.24 -0.52
C VAL A 212 39.44 -1.38 -0.49
N TYR A 213 40.41 -1.34 -1.40
CA TYR A 213 41.57 -2.23 -1.44
C TYR A 213 42.85 -1.44 -1.12
N PRO A 214 44.00 -2.11 -0.88
CA PRO A 214 45.24 -1.41 -0.53
C PRO A 214 45.65 -0.32 -1.52
N GLU A 215 45.57 -0.64 -2.82
CA GLU A 215 46.08 0.19 -3.93
C GLU A 215 44.99 0.89 -4.76
N PHE A 216 43.70 0.56 -4.55
CA PHE A 216 42.61 1.12 -5.35
C PHE A 216 41.26 1.09 -4.63
N LEU A 217 40.31 1.88 -5.14
CA LEU A 217 38.90 1.88 -4.77
C LEU A 217 38.10 1.25 -5.89
N ARG A 218 37.26 0.26 -5.60
CA ARG A 218 36.30 -0.28 -6.56
C ARG A 218 34.91 0.30 -6.27
N ILE A 219 34.27 0.86 -7.29
CA ILE A 219 32.87 1.26 -7.25
C ILE A 219 32.08 0.29 -8.11
N ALA A 220 31.00 -0.28 -7.59
CA ALA A 220 30.02 -1.01 -8.37
C ALA A 220 28.62 -0.43 -8.18
N ILE A 221 27.95 -0.11 -9.29
CA ILE A 221 26.56 0.33 -9.34
C ILE A 221 25.78 -0.74 -10.10
N THR A 222 24.69 -1.24 -9.51
CA THR A 222 23.99 -2.43 -10.01
C THR A 222 22.47 -2.28 -9.92
N SER A 223 21.74 -3.09 -10.68
CA SER A 223 20.29 -3.23 -10.53
C SER A 223 19.87 -4.27 -9.48
N CYS A 224 20.81 -5.08 -8.99
CA CYS A 224 20.55 -6.17 -8.04
C CYS A 224 20.24 -5.66 -6.62
N ASN A 225 19.22 -6.24 -5.98
CA ASN A 225 19.27 -6.41 -4.54
C ASN A 225 20.41 -7.37 -4.18
N MET A 226 20.90 -7.35 -2.94
CA MET A 226 21.98 -8.24 -2.52
C MET A 226 21.40 -9.58 -2.07
N MET A 227 20.95 -10.36 -3.06
CA MET A 227 20.42 -11.71 -2.90
C MET A 227 20.65 -12.54 -4.18
N ASP A 228 20.74 -13.86 -4.07
CA ASP A 228 21.14 -14.79 -5.14
C ASP A 228 20.16 -14.77 -6.31
N ILE A 229 18.86 -14.60 -6.05
CA ILE A 229 17.86 -14.46 -7.12
C ILE A 229 18.21 -13.33 -8.10
N ASP A 230 18.83 -12.25 -7.60
CA ASP A 230 19.24 -11.11 -8.42
C ASP A 230 20.70 -11.21 -8.87
N THR A 231 21.59 -11.69 -8.00
CA THR A 231 23.04 -11.66 -8.22
C THR A 231 23.60 -12.90 -8.89
N GLU A 232 22.80 -13.97 -9.01
CA GLU A 232 23.20 -15.23 -9.63
C GLU A 232 22.14 -15.82 -10.56
N LEU A 233 20.84 -15.65 -10.29
CA LEU A 233 19.79 -16.40 -11.01
C LEU A 233 19.00 -15.57 -12.03
N GLY A 234 19.05 -14.24 -11.92
CA GLY A 234 18.23 -13.32 -12.71
C GLY A 234 19.04 -12.40 -13.63
N ASP A 235 18.34 -11.84 -14.62
CA ASP A 235 18.91 -10.84 -15.53
C ASP A 235 19.03 -9.49 -14.84
N ASN A 236 20.28 -9.05 -14.65
CA ASN A 236 20.65 -7.79 -14.02
C ASN A 236 21.97 -7.25 -14.57
N HIS A 237 22.29 -5.99 -14.25
CA HIS A 237 23.50 -5.30 -14.70
C HIS A 237 24.42 -4.90 -13.56
N PHE A 238 25.72 -4.83 -13.88
CA PHE A 238 26.75 -4.24 -13.05
C PHE A 238 27.58 -3.27 -13.88
N TYR A 239 27.68 -2.01 -13.42
CA TYR A 239 28.78 -1.14 -13.79
C TYR A 239 29.84 -1.18 -12.69
N ILE A 240 31.10 -1.44 -13.03
CA ILE A 240 32.20 -1.60 -12.08
C ILE A 240 33.37 -0.74 -12.54
N HIS A 241 34.04 -0.04 -11.64
CA HIS A 241 35.21 0.79 -11.94
C HIS A 241 36.25 0.72 -10.81
N ASP A 242 37.50 0.43 -11.17
CA ASP A 242 38.66 0.44 -10.25
C ASP A 242 39.45 1.75 -10.39
N LEU A 243 39.59 2.48 -9.28
CA LEU A 243 40.17 3.81 -9.21
C LEU A 243 41.50 3.73 -8.44
N PRO A 244 42.65 4.04 -9.06
CA PRO A 244 43.93 3.90 -8.38
C PRO A 244 44.04 4.90 -7.23
N LYS A 245 44.70 4.48 -6.16
CA LYS A 245 44.95 5.33 -5.00
C LYS A 245 45.98 6.40 -5.33
N LEU A 246 45.71 7.63 -4.90
CA LEU A 246 46.62 8.74 -5.07
C LEU A 246 47.71 8.74 -4.00
N ALA A 247 48.92 9.18 -4.39
CA ALA A 247 50.03 9.37 -3.45
C ALA A 247 49.73 10.45 -2.39
N SER A 248 48.91 11.44 -2.75
CA SER A 248 48.47 12.53 -1.86
C SER A 248 47.00 12.86 -2.10
N ARG A 249 46.31 13.26 -1.02
CA ARG A 249 44.91 13.69 -1.10
C ARG A 249 44.78 14.94 -1.99
N GLN A 250 43.79 14.96 -2.88
CA GLN A 250 43.38 16.12 -3.65
C GLN A 250 42.27 16.91 -2.94
N ASP A 251 42.37 18.24 -2.96
CA ASP A 251 41.35 19.13 -2.40
C ASP A 251 40.20 19.41 -3.39
N GLN A 252 40.53 19.44 -4.69
CA GLN A 252 39.55 19.65 -5.75
C GLN A 252 39.03 18.28 -6.24
N LEU A 253 37.76 18.03 -6.00
CA LEU A 253 37.09 16.78 -6.39
C LEU A 253 36.64 16.84 -7.84
N SER A 254 36.66 15.69 -8.52
CA SER A 254 36.00 15.56 -9.83
C SER A 254 34.47 15.67 -9.69
N THR A 255 33.76 15.96 -10.78
CA THR A 255 32.29 16.00 -10.77
C THR A 255 31.70 14.67 -10.31
N PHE A 256 32.23 13.55 -10.83
CA PHE A 256 31.74 12.22 -10.45
C PHE A 256 31.97 11.92 -8.97
N GLU A 257 33.16 12.23 -8.44
CA GLU A 257 33.46 12.05 -7.03
C GLU A 257 32.56 12.92 -6.14
N SER A 258 32.38 14.19 -6.50
CA SER A 258 31.49 15.11 -5.77
C SER A 258 30.06 14.57 -5.71
N ASP A 259 29.52 14.13 -6.85
CA ASP A 259 28.16 13.59 -6.96
C ASP A 259 28.01 12.28 -6.17
N LEU A 260 29.00 11.38 -6.27
CA LEU A 260 29.05 10.13 -5.50
C LEU A 260 29.04 10.40 -4.00
N LEU A 261 29.93 11.28 -3.51
CA LEU A 261 30.02 11.60 -2.09
C LEU A 261 28.77 12.31 -1.59
N ALA A 262 28.15 13.17 -2.40
CA ALA A 262 26.87 13.81 -2.08
C ALA A 262 25.77 12.75 -1.90
N HIS A 263 25.69 11.77 -2.79
CA HIS A 263 24.72 10.69 -2.71
C HIS A 263 24.96 9.76 -1.51
N LEU A 264 26.21 9.34 -1.27
CA LEU A 264 26.57 8.53 -0.11
C LEU A 264 26.21 9.26 1.20
N LYS A 265 26.45 10.57 1.29
CA LYS A 265 26.01 11.39 2.44
C LYS A 265 24.49 11.43 2.56
N ALA A 266 23.77 11.58 1.46
CA ALA A 266 22.31 11.56 1.44
C ALA A 266 21.74 10.21 1.90
N LEU A 267 22.44 9.11 1.61
CA LEU A 267 22.11 7.76 2.10
C LEU A 267 22.40 7.57 3.61
N GLY A 268 22.97 8.57 4.29
CA GLY A 268 23.34 8.48 5.70
C GLY A 268 24.63 7.70 5.95
N THR A 269 25.50 7.56 4.95
CA THR A 269 26.79 6.86 5.09
C THR A 269 27.64 7.51 6.19
N PRO A 270 28.22 6.73 7.13
CA PRO A 270 29.04 7.28 8.20
C PRO A 270 30.22 8.13 7.68
N ILE A 271 30.49 9.23 8.38
CA ILE A 271 31.47 10.23 7.94
C ILE A 271 32.89 9.69 7.94
N GLU A 272 33.17 8.69 8.77
CA GLU A 272 34.42 7.95 8.83
C GLU A 272 34.72 7.28 7.49
N PHE A 273 33.73 6.61 6.90
CA PHE A 273 33.87 5.99 5.59
C PHE A 273 34.03 7.05 4.49
N ILE A 274 33.22 8.10 4.50
CA ILE A 274 33.33 9.23 3.55
C ILE A 274 34.74 9.83 3.58
N ASN A 275 35.26 10.13 4.77
CA ASN A 275 36.61 10.66 4.96
C ASN A 275 37.72 9.66 4.56
N SER A 276 37.41 8.36 4.61
CA SER A 276 38.35 7.32 4.20
C SER A 276 38.60 7.32 2.69
N ILE A 277 37.67 7.84 1.88
CA ILE A 277 37.77 7.85 0.41
C ILE A 277 37.88 9.25 -0.23
N GLN A 278 37.32 10.30 0.39
CA GLN A 278 37.24 11.63 -0.21
C GLN A 278 38.61 12.22 -0.56
N GLY A 279 38.82 12.50 -1.84
CA GLY A 279 40.01 13.09 -2.44
C GLY A 279 41.21 12.13 -2.51
N LYS A 280 41.02 10.82 -2.31
CA LYS A 280 42.13 9.85 -2.16
C LYS A 280 42.35 8.93 -3.35
N TYR A 281 41.47 8.97 -4.35
CA TYR A 281 41.52 8.10 -5.52
C TYR A 281 41.41 8.91 -6.80
N ASP A 282 42.03 8.42 -7.86
CA ASP A 282 42.02 9.07 -9.16
C ASP A 282 40.76 8.69 -9.95
N TYR A 283 39.91 9.69 -10.22
CA TYR A 283 38.68 9.53 -11.01
C TYR A 283 38.86 9.90 -12.50
N SER A 284 40.09 10.17 -12.96
CA SER A 284 40.35 10.68 -14.33
C SER A 284 39.92 9.74 -15.45
N THR A 285 39.84 8.43 -15.19
CA THR A 285 39.37 7.42 -16.16
C THR A 285 37.84 7.29 -16.21
N VAL A 286 37.10 7.92 -15.29
CA VAL A 286 35.64 7.83 -15.22
C VAL A 286 34.99 8.70 -16.29
N GLN A 287 34.40 8.04 -17.30
CA GLN A 287 33.71 8.70 -18.43
C GLN A 287 32.19 8.49 -18.42
N VAL A 288 31.66 7.78 -17.42
CA VAL A 288 30.20 7.63 -17.23
C VAL A 288 29.65 8.76 -16.36
N HIS A 289 28.35 8.96 -16.41
CA HIS A 289 27.68 10.02 -15.63
C HIS A 289 26.76 9.43 -14.56
N LEU A 290 26.93 9.90 -13.32
CA LEU A 290 26.08 9.48 -12.21
C LEU A 290 24.69 10.15 -12.30
N VAL A 291 23.64 9.34 -12.17
CA VAL A 291 22.24 9.78 -12.06
C VAL A 291 21.70 9.32 -10.73
N THR A 292 21.25 10.26 -9.91
CA THR A 292 20.74 10.01 -8.57
C THR A 292 19.36 10.63 -8.39
N SER A 293 18.56 9.97 -7.55
CA SER A 293 17.36 10.56 -6.98
C SER A 293 17.48 10.55 -5.46
N VAL A 294 17.04 11.64 -4.84
CA VAL A 294 16.94 11.78 -3.39
C VAL A 294 15.52 12.26 -3.09
N PRO A 295 14.87 11.79 -2.01
CA PRO A 295 13.52 12.21 -1.69
C PRO A 295 13.42 13.73 -1.45
N GLY A 296 12.48 14.39 -2.12
CA GLY A 296 12.23 15.82 -1.99
C GLY A 296 11.58 16.46 -3.21
N THR A 297 11.28 17.76 -3.05
CA THR A 297 10.85 18.64 -4.12
C THR A 297 12.01 19.56 -4.51
N TYR A 298 12.34 19.60 -5.80
CA TYR A 298 13.49 20.34 -6.31
C TYR A 298 13.04 21.41 -7.29
N SER A 299 13.41 22.65 -6.99
CA SER A 299 13.10 23.84 -7.80
C SER A 299 14.38 24.55 -8.25
N GLY A 300 14.28 25.30 -9.33
CA GLY A 300 15.41 26.04 -9.89
C GLY A 300 16.59 25.16 -10.34
N ALA A 301 17.80 25.74 -10.39
CA ALA A 301 18.97 25.08 -10.98
C ALA A 301 19.34 23.75 -10.30
N LYS A 302 19.16 23.65 -8.98
CA LYS A 302 19.41 22.43 -8.20
C LYS A 302 18.51 21.25 -8.59
N ALA A 303 17.42 21.50 -9.32
CA ALA A 303 16.59 20.42 -9.82
C ALA A 303 17.30 19.59 -10.89
N GLN A 304 18.32 20.14 -11.57
CA GLN A 304 19.18 19.39 -12.52
C GLN A 304 20.11 18.39 -11.83
N ASP A 305 20.14 18.35 -10.50
CA ASP A 305 20.96 17.42 -9.73
C ASP A 305 20.20 16.14 -9.33
N CYS A 306 18.89 16.06 -9.63
CA CYS A 306 18.04 14.95 -9.21
C CYS A 306 17.12 14.42 -10.33
N GLY A 307 16.90 13.10 -10.37
CA GLY A 307 15.84 12.44 -11.14
C GLY A 307 15.79 12.77 -12.64
N LEU A 308 14.59 13.02 -13.17
CA LEU A 308 14.35 13.32 -14.59
C LEU A 308 15.21 14.48 -15.11
N LEU A 309 15.33 15.54 -14.31
CA LEU A 309 16.05 16.74 -14.72
C LEU A 309 17.58 16.52 -14.69
N ARG A 310 18.08 15.63 -13.84
CA ARG A 310 19.46 15.14 -13.90
C ARG A 310 19.73 14.31 -15.14
N LEU A 311 18.84 13.38 -15.48
CA LEU A 311 18.95 12.61 -16.72
C LEU A 311 18.96 13.55 -17.93
N ARG A 312 18.02 14.49 -17.98
CA ARG A 312 17.95 15.50 -19.05
C ARG A 312 19.26 16.27 -19.19
N GLU A 313 19.83 16.73 -18.08
CA GLU A 313 21.07 17.49 -18.11
C GLU A 313 22.23 16.69 -18.69
N ILE A 314 22.39 15.46 -18.25
CA ILE A 314 23.43 14.56 -18.75
C ILE A 314 23.24 14.33 -20.24
N ILE A 315 22.06 13.90 -20.69
CA ILE A 315 21.82 13.61 -22.12
C ILE A 315 22.00 14.86 -22.98
N ARG A 316 21.62 16.03 -22.48
CA ARG A 316 21.86 17.31 -23.15
C ARG A 316 23.36 17.62 -23.28
N SER A 317 24.14 17.36 -22.24
CA SER A 317 25.59 17.58 -22.24
C SER A 317 26.36 16.67 -23.21
N LEU A 318 25.82 15.49 -23.51
CA LEU A 318 26.39 14.55 -24.48
C LEU A 318 26.16 14.96 -25.95
N ASP A 319 25.32 15.98 -26.22
CA ASP A 319 25.02 16.51 -27.56
C ASP A 319 24.69 15.43 -28.63
N LEU A 320 23.95 14.40 -28.22
CA LEU A 320 23.67 13.23 -29.07
C LEU A 320 22.68 13.51 -30.21
N ASN A 321 22.08 14.71 -30.27
CA ASN A 321 21.11 15.14 -31.27
C ASN A 321 19.90 14.18 -31.42
N LEU A 322 19.43 13.61 -30.30
CA LEU A 322 18.40 12.56 -30.29
C LEU A 322 17.05 13.03 -30.86
N ALA A 323 16.66 14.28 -30.64
CA ALA A 323 15.44 14.84 -31.23
C ALA A 323 15.49 14.88 -32.78
N GLN A 324 16.67 15.12 -33.36
CA GLN A 324 16.86 15.05 -34.81
C GLN A 324 16.81 13.60 -35.30
N LYS A 325 17.45 12.67 -34.59
CA LYS A 325 17.43 11.24 -34.91
C LYS A 325 16.02 10.65 -34.84
N LYS A 326 15.21 11.09 -33.87
CA LYS A 326 13.76 10.79 -33.80
C LYS A 326 13.04 11.23 -35.08
N ARG A 327 13.20 12.49 -35.50
CA ARG A 327 12.58 13.01 -36.73
C ARG A 327 13.01 12.27 -38.00
N GLN A 328 14.20 11.67 -37.99
CA GLN A 328 14.72 10.85 -39.09
C GLN A 328 14.25 9.39 -39.04
N GLY A 329 13.47 8.99 -38.03
CA GLY A 329 13.07 7.59 -37.81
C GLY A 329 14.24 6.68 -37.41
N LYS A 330 15.31 7.23 -36.82
CA LYS A 330 16.53 6.50 -36.44
C LYS A 330 16.68 6.31 -34.94
N LEU A 331 15.65 6.58 -34.16
CA LEU A 331 15.68 6.45 -32.70
C LEU A 331 14.66 5.42 -32.26
N GLN A 332 15.06 4.55 -31.34
CA GLN A 332 14.18 3.81 -30.47
C GLN A 332 14.64 4.06 -29.03
N LEU A 333 13.70 4.37 -28.13
CA LEU A 333 13.94 4.36 -26.69
C LEU A 333 13.31 3.09 -26.11
N GLU A 334 14.15 2.20 -25.59
CA GLU A 334 13.74 0.98 -24.91
C GLU A 334 13.90 1.13 -23.40
N VAL A 335 12.90 0.70 -22.67
CA VAL A 335 12.90 0.64 -21.22
C VAL A 335 12.59 -0.78 -20.78
N CYS A 336 13.36 -1.30 -19.83
CA CYS A 336 13.03 -2.48 -19.06
C CYS A 336 13.11 -2.09 -17.59
N ALA A 337 12.09 -2.41 -16.80
CA ALA A 337 12.05 -2.08 -15.38
C ALA A 337 11.28 -3.14 -14.61
N ALA A 338 11.85 -3.62 -13.50
CA ALA A 338 11.21 -4.62 -12.67
C ALA A 338 9.92 -4.12 -12.00
N SER A 339 9.79 -2.81 -11.79
CA SER A 339 8.55 -2.20 -11.31
C SER A 339 8.08 -1.06 -12.19
N LEU A 340 6.77 -0.96 -12.37
CA LEU A 340 6.11 0.14 -13.07
C LEU A 340 5.17 0.91 -12.14
N GLY A 341 5.32 2.23 -12.09
CA GLY A 341 4.38 3.11 -11.40
C GLY A 341 3.07 3.27 -12.18
N ASN A 342 2.14 4.08 -11.65
CA ASN A 342 0.95 4.43 -12.41
C ASN A 342 1.32 5.41 -13.55
N LEU A 343 1.40 4.90 -14.77
CA LEU A 343 1.84 5.66 -15.94
C LEU A 343 0.70 6.49 -16.51
N SER A 344 1.02 7.70 -16.97
CA SER A 344 0.12 8.57 -17.74
C SER A 344 0.84 9.05 -18.99
N ALA A 345 0.07 9.39 -20.04
CA ALA A 345 0.66 9.94 -21.27
C ALA A 345 1.49 11.19 -21.00
N ARG A 346 0.97 12.10 -20.17
CA ARG A 346 1.68 13.31 -19.71
C ARG A 346 3.02 13.00 -19.04
N TRP A 347 3.07 12.04 -18.12
CA TRP A 347 4.32 11.70 -17.46
C TRP A 347 5.31 11.01 -18.39
N LEU A 348 4.82 10.11 -19.26
CA LEU A 348 5.64 9.41 -20.26
C LEU A 348 6.24 10.36 -21.29
N ASP A 349 5.48 11.36 -21.73
CA ASP A 349 5.97 12.39 -22.65
C ASP A 349 7.09 13.24 -21.99
N GLY A 350 6.87 13.70 -20.76
CA GLY A 350 7.90 14.41 -19.99
C GLY A 350 9.15 13.58 -19.70
N PHE A 351 8.98 12.30 -19.35
CA PHE A 351 10.08 11.34 -19.20
C PHE A 351 10.86 11.20 -20.51
N PHE A 352 10.15 11.00 -21.62
CA PHE A 352 10.75 10.81 -22.94
C PHE A 352 11.54 12.05 -23.37
N ASP A 353 10.98 13.25 -23.21
CA ASP A 353 11.65 14.51 -23.52
C ASP A 353 12.92 14.74 -22.69
N CYS A 354 12.89 14.35 -21.41
CA CYS A 354 14.08 14.33 -20.57
C CYS A 354 15.12 13.30 -21.06
N ALA A 355 14.68 12.09 -21.42
CA ALA A 355 15.53 11.04 -21.97
C ALA A 355 16.11 11.38 -23.36
N LEU A 356 15.56 12.39 -24.05
CA LEU A 356 16.12 12.97 -25.28
C LEU A 356 17.09 14.14 -25.03
N GLY A 357 17.22 14.61 -23.78
CA GLY A 357 17.99 15.80 -23.45
C GLY A 357 17.43 17.09 -24.07
N ARG A 358 16.10 17.19 -24.24
CA ARG A 358 15.51 18.34 -24.93
C ARG A 358 15.83 19.65 -24.23
N LYS A 359 16.23 20.65 -25.03
CA LYS A 359 16.52 22.00 -24.51
C LYS A 359 15.28 22.65 -23.88
N TYR A 360 14.11 22.47 -24.46
CA TYR A 360 12.84 22.95 -23.92
C TYR A 360 11.92 21.77 -23.68
N VAL A 361 11.30 21.73 -22.50
CA VAL A 361 10.32 20.73 -22.11
C VAL A 361 9.07 21.51 -21.70
N GLU A 362 7.94 21.20 -22.33
CA GLU A 362 6.65 21.79 -22.01
C GLU A 362 5.79 20.75 -21.33
N ILE A 363 4.99 21.18 -20.36
CA ILE A 363 4.02 20.30 -19.69
C ILE A 363 2.64 20.68 -20.22
N THR A 364 2.12 19.88 -21.13
CA THR A 364 0.74 20.02 -21.62
C THR A 364 -0.17 19.03 -20.90
N GLN A 365 -1.48 19.30 -20.92
CA GLN A 365 -2.48 18.33 -20.42
C GLN A 365 -2.82 17.30 -21.51
N ASP A 366 -2.81 17.73 -22.78
CA ASP A 366 -3.01 16.88 -23.94
C ASP A 366 -1.64 16.43 -24.49
N CYS A 367 -1.20 15.24 -24.08
CA CYS A 367 0.03 14.61 -24.57
C CYS A 367 -0.29 13.22 -25.11
N ASP A 368 0.33 12.83 -26.23
CA ASP A 368 0.31 11.46 -26.71
C ASP A 368 1.41 10.63 -26.07
N VAL A 369 1.20 9.31 -25.95
CA VAL A 369 2.28 8.40 -25.56
C VAL A 369 3.31 8.34 -26.70
N PRO A 370 4.61 8.55 -26.45
CA PRO A 370 5.63 8.53 -27.51
C PRO A 370 5.69 7.19 -28.24
N SER A 371 5.50 7.20 -29.56
CA SER A 371 5.49 5.98 -30.40
C SER A 371 6.85 5.26 -30.47
N ASP A 372 7.94 5.99 -30.23
CA ASP A 372 9.31 5.45 -30.22
C ASP A 372 9.71 4.89 -28.84
N LEU A 373 8.76 4.81 -27.88
CA LEU A 373 8.98 4.19 -26.58
C LEU A 373 8.53 2.72 -26.62
N LYS A 374 9.44 1.82 -26.24
CA LYS A 374 9.16 0.40 -26.01
C LYS A 374 9.41 0.06 -24.56
N LEU A 375 8.47 -0.67 -23.97
CA LEU A 375 8.55 -1.13 -22.59
C LEU A 375 8.54 -2.66 -22.55
N PHE A 376 9.65 -3.26 -22.13
CA PHE A 376 9.75 -4.71 -21.93
C PHE A 376 9.35 -5.06 -20.50
N TYR A 377 8.30 -5.87 -20.38
CA TYR A 377 7.75 -6.29 -19.11
C TYR A 377 7.06 -7.66 -19.28
N PRO A 378 7.18 -8.61 -18.33
CA PRO A 378 6.68 -9.95 -18.54
C PRO A 378 5.16 -9.97 -18.39
N THR A 379 4.48 -10.77 -19.21
CA THR A 379 3.08 -11.11 -19.01
C THR A 379 2.92 -12.16 -17.92
N VAL A 380 1.68 -12.38 -17.46
CA VAL A 380 1.35 -13.51 -16.60
C VAL A 380 1.78 -14.85 -17.20
N GLU A 381 1.64 -15.01 -18.52
CA GLU A 381 2.01 -16.25 -19.20
C GLU A 381 3.52 -16.38 -19.36
N ASP A 382 4.23 -15.28 -19.65
CA ASP A 382 5.69 -15.28 -19.68
C ASP A 382 6.25 -15.78 -18.34
N VAL A 383 5.72 -15.30 -17.21
CA VAL A 383 6.14 -15.76 -15.88
C VAL A 383 5.86 -17.24 -15.68
N ARG A 384 4.66 -17.73 -16.00
CA ARG A 384 4.30 -19.16 -15.87
C ARG A 384 5.19 -20.08 -16.70
N SER A 385 5.75 -19.59 -17.80
CA SER A 385 6.63 -20.35 -18.68
C SER A 385 8.08 -20.44 -18.19
N THR A 386 8.45 -19.70 -17.14
CA THR A 386 9.82 -19.66 -16.59
C THR A 386 10.11 -20.82 -15.63
N ASP A 387 11.38 -20.99 -15.26
CA ASP A 387 11.81 -21.98 -14.26
C ASP A 387 11.15 -21.71 -12.90
N GLU A 388 10.96 -22.76 -12.09
CA GLU A 388 10.32 -22.65 -10.77
C GLU A 388 11.00 -21.61 -9.86
N GLU A 389 12.33 -21.51 -9.87
CA GLU A 389 13.09 -20.49 -9.12
C GLU A 389 12.74 -19.05 -9.59
N ALA A 390 12.62 -18.85 -10.90
CA ALA A 390 12.27 -17.55 -11.48
C ALA A 390 10.81 -17.19 -11.15
N GLN A 391 9.89 -18.17 -11.20
CA GLN A 391 8.50 -17.97 -10.78
C GLN A 391 8.40 -17.54 -9.31
N HIS A 392 9.18 -18.16 -8.42
CA HIS A 392 9.24 -17.76 -7.01
C HIS A 392 9.79 -16.33 -6.85
N GLY A 393 10.84 -15.99 -7.61
CA GLY A 393 11.45 -14.65 -7.63
C GLY A 393 10.59 -13.56 -8.28
N ALA A 394 9.55 -13.93 -9.03
CA ALA A 394 8.68 -12.98 -9.73
C ALA A 394 7.89 -12.05 -8.78
N SER A 395 7.82 -12.35 -7.47
CA SER A 395 7.30 -11.39 -6.46
C SER A 395 8.05 -10.08 -6.43
N ASN A 396 9.31 -10.07 -6.86
CA ASN A 396 10.16 -8.88 -6.86
C ASN A 396 9.87 -7.96 -8.07
N ILE A 397 8.92 -8.34 -8.93
CA ILE A 397 8.53 -7.62 -10.14
C ILE A 397 7.07 -7.16 -9.98
N GLY A 398 6.79 -5.86 -10.15
CA GLY A 398 5.49 -5.24 -9.84
C GLY A 398 4.94 -4.31 -10.91
N CYS A 399 3.64 -4.34 -11.18
CA CYS A 399 3.00 -3.46 -12.16
C CYS A 399 1.80 -2.73 -11.54
N HIS A 400 1.98 -1.45 -11.21
CA HIS A 400 0.97 -0.64 -10.52
C HIS A 400 0.11 0.21 -11.47
N ILE A 401 -0.06 -0.24 -12.72
CA ILE A 401 -0.93 0.41 -13.68
C ILE A 401 -2.39 0.06 -13.33
N ARG A 402 -3.18 1.08 -12.93
CA ARG A 402 -4.56 0.93 -12.42
C ARG A 402 -5.56 0.58 -13.52
N PRO A 403 -6.60 -0.20 -13.15
CA PRO A 403 -6.72 -1.59 -13.57
C PRO A 403 -6.32 -1.75 -15.03
N TRP A 404 -5.43 -2.70 -15.35
CA TRP A 404 -4.95 -2.93 -16.72
C TRP A 404 -6.09 -2.95 -17.77
N LYS A 405 -7.30 -3.38 -17.40
CA LYS A 405 -8.48 -3.32 -18.27
C LYS A 405 -8.84 -1.89 -18.70
N GLU A 406 -8.81 -0.94 -17.77
CA GLU A 406 -9.23 0.46 -17.93
C GLU A 406 -8.11 1.38 -18.42
N SER A 407 -6.86 0.93 -18.37
CA SER A 407 -5.73 1.77 -18.77
C SER A 407 -5.88 2.22 -20.24
N PRO A 408 -5.44 3.44 -20.61
CA PRO A 408 -5.50 3.92 -21.98
C PRO A 408 -4.79 2.97 -22.96
N LYS A 409 -5.41 2.71 -24.12
CA LYS A 409 -4.82 1.84 -25.15
C LYS A 409 -3.41 2.28 -25.54
N ALA A 410 -3.17 3.58 -25.66
CA ALA A 410 -1.86 4.15 -25.99
C ALA A 410 -0.75 3.76 -24.99
N ILE A 411 -1.09 3.56 -23.71
CA ILE A 411 -0.14 3.09 -22.68
C ILE A 411 0.08 1.58 -22.81
N LYS A 412 -0.97 0.81 -23.09
CA LYS A 412 -0.80 -0.64 -23.33
C LYS A 412 0.03 -0.91 -24.58
N ASP A 413 -0.09 -0.03 -25.57
CA ASP A 413 0.56 -0.15 -26.86
C ASP A 413 2.09 -0.10 -26.82
N ILE A 414 2.71 0.35 -25.73
CA ILE A 414 4.17 0.33 -25.58
C ILE A 414 4.70 -0.97 -24.98
N PHE A 415 3.85 -1.85 -24.44
CA PHE A 415 4.26 -3.09 -23.77
C PHE A 415 4.69 -4.19 -24.75
N HIS A 416 5.82 -4.83 -24.44
CA HIS A 416 6.40 -5.95 -25.16
C HIS A 416 6.71 -7.07 -24.16
N HIS A 417 6.59 -8.32 -24.64
CA HIS A 417 6.94 -9.50 -23.84
C HIS A 417 8.39 -9.43 -23.38
N TYR A 418 8.65 -9.93 -22.17
CA TYR A 418 10.01 -10.14 -21.71
C TYR A 418 10.38 -11.61 -21.81
N HIS A 419 11.32 -11.94 -22.70
CA HIS A 419 11.88 -13.28 -22.81
C HIS A 419 13.39 -13.20 -22.60
N SER A 420 13.90 -13.86 -21.56
CA SER A 420 15.34 -13.92 -21.32
C SER A 420 16.06 -14.71 -22.41
N LYS A 421 17.27 -14.26 -22.78
CA LYS A 421 18.21 -15.02 -23.61
C LYS A 421 18.76 -16.24 -22.87
N ASP A 422 18.68 -16.27 -21.54
CA ASP A 422 18.88 -17.48 -20.74
C ASP A 422 17.51 -18.11 -20.46
N SER A 423 17.20 -19.19 -21.17
CA SER A 423 15.85 -19.79 -21.16
C SER A 423 15.43 -20.14 -19.74
N GLY A 424 14.18 -19.82 -19.40
CA GLY A 424 13.62 -20.08 -18.06
C GLY A 424 13.92 -19.01 -17.02
N LYS A 425 14.67 -17.94 -17.34
CA LYS A 425 14.99 -16.87 -16.38
C LYS A 425 14.11 -15.62 -16.53
N LEU A 426 14.02 -14.87 -15.43
CA LEU A 426 13.41 -13.53 -15.34
C LEU A 426 14.48 -12.48 -14.99
N PHE A 427 14.05 -11.28 -14.59
CA PHE A 427 14.92 -10.14 -14.37
C PHE A 427 14.53 -9.35 -13.12
N HIS A 428 15.49 -8.60 -12.62
CA HIS A 428 15.22 -7.49 -11.71
C HIS A 428 15.90 -6.18 -12.20
N GLN A 429 16.32 -6.14 -13.47
CA GLN A 429 17.01 -5.01 -14.06
C GLN A 429 16.16 -3.74 -14.22
N LYS A 430 16.86 -2.61 -14.35
CA LYS A 430 16.32 -1.32 -14.78
C LYS A 430 17.27 -0.74 -15.84
N LEU A 431 16.80 -0.71 -17.07
CA LEU A 431 17.56 -0.35 -18.27
C LEU A 431 16.80 0.74 -19.03
N ILE A 432 17.51 1.78 -19.46
CA ILE A 432 17.04 2.68 -20.53
C ILE A 432 18.08 2.64 -21.65
N LEU A 433 17.63 2.36 -22.86
CA LEU A 433 18.48 2.17 -24.03
C LEU A 433 17.99 3.06 -25.16
N ALA A 434 18.78 4.05 -25.56
CA ALA A 434 18.52 4.86 -26.75
C ALA A 434 19.43 4.38 -27.88
N TYR A 435 18.88 3.89 -28.98
CA TYR A 435 19.68 3.31 -30.06
C TYR A 435 19.04 3.49 -31.45
N ASN A 436 19.80 3.13 -32.49
CA ASN A 436 19.31 3.13 -33.86
C ASN A 436 18.74 1.78 -34.27
N HIS A 437 17.42 1.62 -34.20
CA HIS A 437 16.74 0.39 -34.58
C HIS A 437 16.83 0.07 -36.08
N THR A 438 17.11 1.06 -36.94
CA THR A 438 17.31 0.84 -38.40
C THR A 438 18.71 0.32 -38.74
N SER A 439 19.64 0.38 -37.79
CA SER A 439 21.01 -0.09 -37.94
C SER A 439 21.44 -0.76 -36.63
N PRO A 440 20.92 -1.96 -36.32
CA PRO A 440 21.11 -2.60 -35.03
C PRO A 440 22.57 -2.93 -34.72
N THR A 441 23.44 -3.03 -35.72
CA THR A 441 24.88 -3.23 -35.50
C THR A 441 25.60 -1.98 -35.01
N SER A 442 25.01 -0.79 -35.17
CA SER A 442 25.57 0.45 -34.62
C SER A 442 25.46 0.44 -33.10
N LEU A 443 26.47 1.00 -32.44
CA LEU A 443 26.45 1.20 -30.99
C LEU A 443 25.22 2.03 -30.57
N PRO A 444 24.66 1.78 -29.38
CA PRO A 444 23.60 2.61 -28.86
C PRO A 444 24.09 4.04 -28.66
N TYR A 445 23.18 5.00 -28.64
CA TYR A 445 23.52 6.40 -28.36
C TYR A 445 23.90 6.62 -26.90
N TYR A 446 23.17 5.98 -25.98
CA TYR A 446 23.55 5.85 -24.59
C TYR A 446 22.80 4.67 -23.94
N VAL A 447 23.31 4.24 -22.78
CA VAL A 447 22.69 3.22 -21.93
C VAL A 447 22.60 3.76 -20.51
N TYR A 448 21.45 3.65 -19.86
CA TYR A 448 21.31 3.81 -18.42
C TYR A 448 21.15 2.44 -17.76
N ILE A 449 21.89 2.19 -16.69
CA ILE A 449 21.66 1.08 -15.77
C ILE A 449 21.64 1.59 -14.33
N GLY A 450 20.86 0.97 -13.46
CA GLY A 450 20.83 1.33 -12.05
C GLY A 450 19.60 0.80 -11.33
N SER A 451 19.16 1.52 -10.31
CA SER A 451 18.04 1.12 -9.47
C SER A 451 16.68 1.69 -9.91
N ALA A 452 16.63 2.78 -10.68
CA ALA A 452 15.40 3.54 -10.89
C ALA A 452 14.38 2.82 -11.79
N ASN A 453 13.26 2.42 -11.19
CA ASN A 453 12.10 1.88 -11.89
C ASN A 453 11.36 2.94 -12.73
N LEU A 454 10.54 2.54 -13.71
CA LEU A 454 9.75 3.47 -14.52
C LEU A 454 8.55 4.00 -13.71
N SER A 455 8.80 5.02 -12.89
CA SER A 455 7.82 5.59 -11.96
C SER A 455 8.15 7.04 -11.61
N SER A 456 7.13 7.80 -11.22
CA SER A 456 7.30 9.16 -10.70
C SER A 456 7.96 9.20 -9.32
N SER A 457 7.85 8.16 -8.50
CA SER A 457 8.56 8.06 -7.21
C SER A 457 10.08 7.98 -7.37
N ALA A 458 10.54 7.25 -8.38
CA ALA A 458 11.96 7.06 -8.69
C ALA A 458 12.55 8.26 -9.44
N TRP A 459 11.86 8.75 -10.47
CA TRP A 459 12.40 9.79 -11.36
C TRP A 459 11.88 11.20 -11.06
N GLY A 460 10.82 11.33 -10.28
CA GLY A 460 10.06 12.56 -10.09
C GLY A 460 9.00 12.78 -11.18
N ALA A 461 8.15 13.78 -10.98
CA ALA A 461 7.22 14.30 -11.97
C ALA A 461 7.50 15.79 -12.21
N LEU A 462 7.33 16.23 -13.45
CA LEU A 462 7.56 17.63 -13.83
C LEU A 462 6.33 18.47 -13.54
N GLU A 463 6.55 19.64 -12.94
CA GLU A 463 5.55 20.69 -12.75
C GLU A 463 6.11 22.05 -13.14
N LYS A 464 5.21 22.98 -13.46
CA LYS A 464 5.60 24.38 -13.66
C LYS A 464 6.07 24.98 -12.34
N ASP A 465 7.26 25.56 -12.36
CA ASP A 465 7.80 26.35 -11.27
C ASP A 465 7.22 27.76 -11.35
N LYS A 466 6.80 28.30 -10.19
CA LYS A 466 6.36 29.71 -10.10
C LYS A 466 7.56 30.67 -10.10
N LYS A 467 8.76 30.16 -9.79
CA LYS A 467 10.01 30.92 -9.86
C LYS A 467 10.61 30.71 -11.25
N GLU A 468 10.81 31.79 -11.99
CA GLU A 468 11.46 31.72 -13.30
C GLU A 468 12.87 31.10 -13.16
N ASN A 469 13.12 30.05 -13.95
CA ASN A 469 14.42 29.42 -14.05
C ASN A 469 14.69 28.89 -15.47
N LYS A 470 15.54 29.63 -16.19
CA LYS A 470 15.94 29.28 -17.56
C LYS A 470 16.67 27.93 -17.68
N ALA A 471 17.35 27.46 -16.63
CA ALA A 471 18.11 26.20 -16.70
C ALA A 471 17.18 24.98 -16.79
N THR A 472 16.05 25.04 -16.09
CA THR A 472 15.03 23.98 -16.06
C THR A 472 13.83 24.26 -16.95
N CYS A 473 13.80 25.39 -17.67
CA CYS A 473 12.65 25.84 -18.46
C CYS A 473 11.42 26.12 -17.60
N ASP A 474 11.63 26.77 -16.45
CA ASP A 474 10.59 27.07 -15.47
C ASP A 474 9.88 25.79 -14.98
N LEU A 475 10.63 24.69 -14.89
CA LEU A 475 10.16 23.42 -14.35
C LEU A 475 10.78 23.14 -12.98
N LYS A 476 9.98 22.52 -12.12
CA LYS A 476 10.39 21.89 -10.86
C LYS A 476 10.12 20.39 -10.91
N LEU A 477 10.88 19.64 -10.13
CA LEU A 477 10.70 18.21 -9.92
C LEU A 477 9.94 17.97 -8.61
N ILE A 478 8.78 17.35 -8.69
CA ILE A 478 7.95 16.94 -7.55
C ILE A 478 7.93 15.42 -7.42
N LYS A 479 7.41 14.91 -6.30
CA LYS A 479 7.17 13.47 -6.07
C LYS A 479 8.40 12.57 -6.15
N THR A 480 9.62 13.12 -6.08
CA THR A 480 10.81 12.29 -5.85
C THR A 480 10.71 11.75 -4.43
N SER A 481 10.30 10.50 -4.26
CA SER A 481 10.08 9.88 -2.95
C SER A 481 11.06 8.76 -2.66
N ASN A 482 11.84 8.32 -3.66
CA ASN A 482 12.85 7.28 -3.53
C ASN A 482 14.27 7.83 -3.53
N PHE A 483 15.18 7.10 -2.88
CA PHE A 483 16.60 7.17 -3.20
C PHE A 483 16.92 6.24 -4.36
N GLU A 484 17.52 6.74 -5.43
CA GLU A 484 17.93 5.94 -6.59
C GLU A 484 19.36 6.27 -6.99
N CYS A 485 20.08 5.29 -7.55
CA CYS A 485 21.43 5.45 -8.06
C CYS A 485 21.59 4.65 -9.35
N GLY A 486 22.17 5.27 -10.36
CA GLY A 486 22.49 4.64 -11.64
C GLY A 486 23.54 5.41 -12.41
N VAL A 487 23.95 4.86 -13.55
CA VAL A 487 24.93 5.47 -14.44
C VAL A 487 24.38 5.57 -15.85
N VAL A 488 24.64 6.69 -16.51
CA VAL A 488 24.50 6.84 -17.95
C VAL A 488 25.87 6.61 -18.59
N VAL A 489 25.91 5.63 -19.48
CA VAL A 489 27.05 5.24 -20.27
C VAL A 489 26.90 5.84 -21.67
N PRO A 490 27.80 6.74 -22.09
CA PRO A 490 27.84 7.25 -23.47
C PRO A 490 28.06 6.12 -24.48
N GLY A 491 27.43 6.24 -25.65
CA GLY A 491 27.45 5.21 -26.70
C GLY A 491 28.83 4.86 -27.25
N ASP A 492 29.70 5.85 -27.35
CA ASP A 492 31.10 5.73 -27.79
C ASP A 492 32.00 4.99 -26.78
N LEU A 493 31.59 4.91 -25.51
CA LEU A 493 32.29 4.17 -24.47
C LEU A 493 32.00 2.66 -24.51
N ILE A 494 30.86 2.26 -25.07
CA ILE A 494 30.30 0.90 -24.95
C ILE A 494 31.29 -0.19 -25.37
N GLU A 495 31.95 -0.05 -26.51
CA GLU A 495 32.89 -1.07 -27.00
C GLU A 495 34.05 -1.31 -26.01
N SER A 496 34.55 -0.23 -25.39
CA SER A 496 35.71 -0.29 -24.49
C SER A 496 35.42 -0.89 -23.11
N ILE A 497 34.17 -0.85 -22.66
CA ILE A 497 33.77 -1.31 -21.31
C ILE A 497 33.13 -2.71 -21.33
N LEU A 498 32.89 -3.29 -22.51
CA LEU A 498 32.48 -4.69 -22.65
C LEU A 498 33.70 -5.61 -22.60
N GLU A 499 33.48 -6.85 -22.18
CA GLU A 499 34.53 -7.87 -22.14
C GLU A 499 35.05 -8.18 -23.55
N PRO A 500 36.38 -8.21 -23.79
CA PRO A 500 36.93 -8.57 -25.08
C PRO A 500 36.46 -9.92 -25.63
N GLY A 501 35.91 -9.89 -26.84
CA GLY A 501 35.30 -11.05 -27.49
C GLY A 501 33.82 -11.26 -27.17
N THR A 502 33.15 -10.29 -26.55
CA THR A 502 31.69 -10.18 -26.58
C THR A 502 31.24 -10.01 -28.03
N LYS A 503 30.25 -10.81 -28.47
CA LYS A 503 29.87 -10.90 -29.89
C LYS A 503 29.29 -9.61 -30.46
N SER A 504 28.50 -8.90 -29.66
CA SER A 504 27.83 -7.66 -30.02
C SER A 504 27.50 -6.88 -28.74
N TRP A 505 27.18 -5.60 -28.88
CA TRP A 505 26.72 -4.81 -27.72
C TRP A 505 25.40 -5.36 -27.16
N GLN A 506 24.51 -5.91 -28.02
CA GLN A 506 23.27 -6.54 -27.57
C GLN A 506 23.53 -7.76 -26.70
N ASP A 507 24.52 -8.58 -27.04
CA ASP A 507 24.87 -9.75 -26.23
C ASP A 507 25.58 -9.37 -24.93
N GLY A 508 26.27 -8.22 -24.92
CA GLY A 508 26.91 -7.69 -23.73
C GLY A 508 25.95 -6.99 -22.77
N ILE A 509 24.90 -6.35 -23.27
CA ILE A 509 24.09 -5.38 -22.51
C ILE A 509 22.64 -5.82 -22.36
N VAL A 510 22.07 -6.49 -23.37
CA VAL A 510 20.64 -6.78 -23.42
C VAL A 510 20.42 -8.26 -23.14
N PRO A 511 20.03 -8.64 -21.91
CA PRO A 511 19.90 -10.04 -21.52
C PRO A 511 18.61 -10.70 -22.03
N TYR A 512 17.74 -9.94 -22.70
CA TYR A 512 16.44 -10.38 -23.23
C TYR A 512 16.34 -10.27 -24.76
N ASP A 513 15.33 -10.90 -25.33
CA ASP A 513 15.03 -10.83 -26.75
C ASP A 513 14.37 -9.49 -27.12
N GLN A 514 15.11 -8.62 -27.82
CA GLN A 514 14.58 -7.34 -28.32
C GLN A 514 13.56 -7.50 -29.46
N ALA A 515 13.48 -8.69 -30.07
CA ALA A 515 12.50 -9.03 -31.09
C ALA A 515 11.21 -9.61 -30.51
N ALA A 516 11.10 -9.74 -29.18
CA ALA A 516 9.90 -10.21 -28.52
C ALA A 516 8.68 -9.37 -28.95
N SER A 517 7.54 -10.05 -29.11
CA SER A 517 6.33 -9.43 -29.64
C SER A 517 5.81 -8.33 -28.73
N LYS A 518 5.10 -7.38 -29.34
CA LYS A 518 4.20 -6.50 -28.61
C LYS A 518 3.08 -7.32 -27.99
N TYR A 519 2.56 -6.88 -26.85
CA TYR A 519 1.40 -7.51 -26.21
C TYR A 519 0.19 -7.59 -27.15
N ASP A 520 -0.48 -8.73 -27.19
CA ASP A 520 -1.86 -8.89 -27.64
C ASP A 520 -2.78 -8.32 -26.56
N ILE A 521 -3.17 -7.05 -26.70
CA ILE A 521 -3.98 -6.31 -25.71
C ILE A 521 -5.31 -7.02 -25.36
N GLY A 522 -5.82 -7.90 -26.25
CA GLY A 522 -7.03 -8.68 -25.98
C GLY A 522 -6.82 -9.87 -25.04
N LYS A 523 -5.58 -10.34 -24.87
CA LYS A 523 -5.24 -11.56 -24.13
C LYS A 523 -4.23 -11.32 -23.02
N ASP A 524 -3.18 -10.57 -23.33
CA ASP A 524 -2.04 -10.38 -22.47
C ASP A 524 -2.37 -9.45 -21.30
N LYS A 525 -1.86 -9.85 -20.14
CA LYS A 525 -1.91 -9.08 -18.91
C LYS A 525 -0.48 -8.98 -18.40
N PRO A 526 -0.01 -7.78 -18.02
CA PRO A 526 1.28 -7.66 -17.39
C PRO A 526 1.27 -8.52 -16.12
N TRP A 527 2.40 -9.16 -15.84
CA TRP A 527 2.61 -9.77 -14.55
C TRP A 527 2.43 -8.70 -13.47
N ASN A 528 1.65 -9.03 -12.48
CA ASN A 528 1.74 -8.41 -11.20
C ASN A 528 1.53 -9.58 -10.28
N ASP A 529 2.47 -9.84 -9.37
CA ASP A 529 2.40 -11.05 -8.55
C ASP A 529 0.96 -11.19 -8.06
N PRO A 530 0.32 -12.36 -8.21
CA PRO A 530 -0.95 -12.60 -7.62
C PRO A 530 -0.89 -12.18 -6.18
N ARG A 531 0.16 -12.44 -5.38
CA ARG A 531 0.44 -11.88 -4.04
C ARG A 531 0.77 -10.40 -3.99
N THR A 532 0.75 -9.61 -5.06
CA THR A 532 0.73 -8.13 -5.15
C THR A 532 -0.62 -7.62 -5.64
N VAL A 533 -1.36 -8.46 -6.37
CA VAL A 533 -2.80 -8.37 -6.64
C VAL A 533 -3.62 -8.97 -5.49
N VAL A 534 -2.97 -9.70 -4.59
CA VAL A 534 -3.25 -10.53 -3.40
C VAL A 534 -2.15 -10.11 -2.38
N VAL A 535 -1.52 -8.93 -2.56
CA VAL A 535 -1.08 -7.84 -1.65
C VAL A 535 -1.75 -6.54 -2.19
N ALA A 536 -2.79 -6.70 -3.00
CA ALA A 536 -3.84 -5.72 -3.26
C ALA A 536 -5.22 -6.36 -3.00
N LEU A 537 -5.31 -7.71 -3.03
CA LEU A 537 -6.38 -8.59 -2.53
C LEU A 537 -5.95 -9.33 -1.25
N SER A 538 -4.65 -9.32 -0.93
CA SER A 538 -3.84 -9.70 0.26
C SER A 538 -3.49 -8.61 1.22
N VAL A 539 -3.31 -7.42 0.68
CA VAL A 539 -3.48 -6.18 1.42
C VAL A 539 -4.98 -5.90 1.53
N LEU A 540 -5.80 -6.78 0.94
CA LEU A 540 -7.21 -6.94 1.22
C LEU A 540 -7.54 -8.26 1.97
N ALA A 541 -6.62 -9.25 2.10
CA ALA A 541 -6.90 -10.55 2.75
C ALA A 541 -5.84 -11.11 3.75
N ALA A 542 -4.73 -10.41 3.94
CA ALA A 542 -3.62 -10.65 4.88
C ALA A 542 -3.24 -9.33 5.62
N ASN A 543 -3.66 -8.16 5.11
CA ASN A 543 -4.19 -7.06 5.93
C ASN A 543 -5.45 -7.45 6.70
N LEU A 544 -5.97 -8.66 6.47
CA LEU A 544 -6.92 -9.32 7.36
C LEU A 544 -6.27 -10.12 8.48
N LEU A 545 -4.93 -10.22 8.56
CA LEU A 545 -4.26 -10.94 9.65
C LEU A 545 -2.99 -10.27 10.24
N ALA A 546 -2.61 -9.08 9.79
CA ALA A 546 -1.85 -8.12 10.61
C ALA A 546 -2.33 -6.69 10.28
N PRO A 547 -2.56 -5.81 11.27
CA PRO A 547 -3.31 -4.58 11.08
C PRO A 547 -2.46 -3.54 10.32
N VAL A 548 -2.68 -3.42 9.01
CA VAL A 548 -2.50 -2.14 8.31
C VAL A 548 -3.70 -1.30 8.68
N VAL A 549 -3.57 -0.56 9.76
CA VAL A 549 -4.47 0.53 10.02
C VAL A 549 -3.64 1.72 10.46
N ALA A 550 -3.84 2.84 9.79
CA ALA A 550 -3.59 4.16 10.35
C ALA A 550 -4.65 4.42 11.46
N TYR A 551 -4.57 3.61 12.53
CA TYR A 551 -5.44 3.61 13.70
C TYR A 551 -4.55 3.76 14.91
N THR A 552 -4.52 4.95 15.49
CA THR A 552 -3.75 5.17 16.72
C THR A 552 -4.58 4.67 17.88
N SER A 553 -4.15 3.59 18.52
CA SER A 553 -4.85 3.10 19.72
C SER A 553 -4.83 4.16 20.81
N LEU A 554 -5.98 4.45 21.39
CA LEU A 554 -6.09 5.38 22.50
C LEU A 554 -5.37 4.79 23.70
N SER A 555 -4.67 5.62 24.46
CA SER A 555 -4.14 5.22 25.76
C SER A 555 -5.29 4.88 26.73
N ASP A 556 -5.00 4.12 27.78
CA ASP A 556 -6.01 3.85 28.81
C ASP A 556 -6.53 5.18 29.40
N ASP A 557 -5.67 6.18 29.58
CA ASP A 557 -6.06 7.51 30.04
C ASP A 557 -7.03 8.21 29.07
N SER A 558 -6.80 8.13 27.76
CA SER A 558 -7.74 8.65 26.77
C SER A 558 -9.05 7.87 26.74
N LEU A 559 -9.04 6.54 26.95
CA LEU A 559 -10.26 5.74 27.07
C LEU A 559 -11.10 6.16 28.28
N HIS A 560 -10.48 6.52 29.42
CA HIS A 560 -11.19 7.06 30.58
C HIS A 560 -11.84 8.44 30.30
N ARG A 561 -11.40 9.15 29.26
CA ARG A 561 -11.94 10.46 28.86
C ARG A 561 -13.08 10.36 27.85
N ILE A 562 -13.39 9.16 27.35
CA ILE A 562 -14.53 8.96 26.45
C ILE A 562 -15.83 9.26 27.23
N PRO A 563 -16.62 10.26 26.80
CA PRO A 563 -17.80 10.67 27.55
C PRO A 563 -18.91 9.61 27.44
N ALA A 564 -19.62 9.39 28.56
CA ALA A 564 -20.90 8.68 28.55
C ALA A 564 -21.99 9.59 27.97
N GLY A 565 -23.02 9.02 27.35
CA GLY A 565 -24.18 9.77 26.88
C GLY A 565 -25.08 10.26 28.03
N GLY A 566 -25.14 9.52 29.15
CA GLY A 566 -25.91 9.90 30.33
C GLY A 566 -27.34 10.32 29.98
N ALA A 567 -27.70 11.56 30.30
CA ALA A 567 -29.02 12.15 30.05
C ALA A 567 -29.39 12.27 28.55
N ASP A 568 -28.44 12.18 27.62
CA ASP A 568 -28.73 12.20 26.19
C ASP A 568 -29.50 10.95 25.73
N PHE A 569 -29.36 9.83 26.44
CA PHE A 569 -30.08 8.57 26.15
C PHE A 569 -31.22 8.29 27.14
N ASP A 570 -31.61 9.26 27.96
CA ASP A 570 -32.80 9.15 28.79
C ASP A 570 -34.06 9.22 27.90
N ILE A 571 -34.89 8.18 27.96
CA ILE A 571 -36.09 7.99 27.15
C ILE A 571 -37.21 9.00 27.49
N HIS A 572 -37.09 9.72 28.60
CA HIS A 572 -38.04 10.75 29.03
C HIS A 572 -37.48 12.18 28.93
N ASN A 573 -36.24 12.34 28.48
CA ASN A 573 -35.62 13.65 28.32
C ASN A 573 -35.85 14.20 26.91
N ASP A 574 -36.90 15.00 26.74
CA ASP A 574 -37.24 15.65 25.45
C ASP A 574 -36.13 16.57 24.91
N ALA A 575 -35.17 17.00 25.73
CA ALA A 575 -33.98 17.75 25.31
C ALA A 575 -32.76 16.86 25.00
N GLY A 576 -32.88 15.54 25.22
CA GLY A 576 -31.85 14.55 24.95
C GLY A 576 -31.76 14.19 23.47
N LEU A 577 -30.85 13.26 23.14
CA LEU A 577 -30.62 12.80 21.78
C LEU A 577 -31.63 11.72 21.36
N LEU A 578 -32.04 10.84 22.29
CA LEU A 578 -32.87 9.67 22.01
C LEU A 578 -34.38 9.93 22.05
N ALA A 579 -34.91 10.51 23.12
CA ALA A 579 -36.35 10.65 23.32
C ALA A 579 -37.10 11.31 22.14
N PRO A 580 -36.56 12.36 21.48
CA PRO A 580 -37.22 12.98 20.33
C PRO A 580 -37.38 12.05 19.11
N ILE A 581 -36.58 10.98 19.03
CA ILE A 581 -36.61 9.99 17.95
C ILE A 581 -37.64 8.88 18.24
N LEU A 582 -38.02 8.66 19.51
CA LEU A 582 -38.93 7.61 19.99
C LEU A 582 -40.41 7.90 19.65
N ILE A 583 -40.68 8.16 18.37
CA ILE A 583 -42.01 8.34 17.79
C ILE A 583 -42.10 7.56 16.47
N PRO A 584 -43.32 7.19 16.02
CA PRO A 584 -43.50 6.65 14.67
C PRO A 584 -43.05 7.66 13.62
N ARG A 585 -42.20 7.22 12.71
CA ARG A 585 -41.45 8.08 11.77
C ARG A 585 -41.31 7.42 10.40
N VAL A 586 -42.42 6.87 9.90
CA VAL A 586 -42.56 6.35 8.54
C VAL A 586 -42.19 7.44 7.51
N PRO A 587 -41.54 7.12 6.37
CA PRO A 587 -41.17 8.12 5.38
C PRO A 587 -42.38 8.92 4.85
N ASP A 588 -42.17 10.20 4.53
CA ASP A 588 -43.22 11.14 4.07
C ASP A 588 -44.35 11.39 5.10
N THR A 589 -44.05 11.33 6.41
CA THR A 589 -45.01 11.63 7.49
C THR A 589 -44.53 12.77 8.42
N PRO A 590 -45.44 13.42 9.18
CA PRO A 590 -45.05 14.45 10.15
C PRO A 590 -44.09 13.97 11.24
N GLY A 591 -44.11 12.68 11.58
CA GLY A 591 -43.17 12.08 12.53
C GLY A 591 -41.75 12.03 11.98
N SER A 592 -41.60 11.59 10.72
CA SER A 592 -40.31 11.60 10.02
C SER A 592 -39.77 13.03 9.85
N GLU A 593 -40.61 14.00 9.50
CA GLU A 593 -40.21 15.42 9.42
C GLU A 593 -39.75 15.98 10.78
N LYS A 594 -40.42 15.62 11.88
CA LYS A 594 -40.02 16.05 13.24
C LYS A 594 -38.66 15.49 13.64
N VAL A 595 -38.37 14.24 13.31
CA VAL A 595 -37.07 13.60 13.59
C VAL A 595 -35.97 14.16 12.70
N GLN A 596 -36.24 14.39 11.42
CA GLN A 596 -35.34 15.11 10.50
C GLN A 596 -34.95 16.48 11.05
N GLN A 597 -35.93 17.25 11.56
CA GLN A 597 -35.68 18.56 12.15
C GLN A 597 -34.83 18.46 13.42
N HIS A 598 -35.10 17.48 14.29
CA HIS A 598 -34.28 17.23 15.49
C HIS A 598 -32.81 16.99 15.13
N PHE A 599 -32.54 16.20 14.08
CA PHE A 599 -31.17 15.97 13.61
C PHE A 599 -30.51 17.24 13.08
N ALA A 600 -31.17 17.97 12.19
CA ALA A 600 -30.64 19.21 11.63
C ALA A 600 -30.38 20.26 12.73
N ASP A 601 -31.36 20.48 13.61
CA ASP A 601 -31.25 21.42 14.74
C ASP A 601 -30.10 21.03 15.65
N PHE A 602 -29.88 19.74 15.89
CA PHE A 602 -28.76 19.29 16.71
C PHE A 602 -27.42 19.72 16.12
N PHE A 603 -27.15 19.43 14.84
CA PHE A 603 -25.88 19.79 14.20
C PHE A 603 -25.73 21.31 14.02
N GLU A 604 -26.76 22.00 13.55
CA GLU A 604 -26.71 23.45 13.31
C GLU A 604 -26.50 24.26 14.60
N ASN A 605 -27.15 23.86 15.70
CA ASN A 605 -27.08 24.61 16.96
C ASN A 605 -25.88 24.21 17.83
N ASN A 606 -25.41 22.96 17.77
CA ASN A 606 -24.38 22.46 18.70
C ASN A 606 -23.03 22.19 18.03
N LEU A 607 -22.98 21.95 16.73
CA LEU A 607 -21.79 21.50 16.01
C LEU A 607 -21.57 22.28 14.70
N PRO A 608 -21.39 23.62 14.75
CA PRO A 608 -21.32 24.48 13.56
C PRO A 608 -20.12 24.20 12.63
N GLY A 609 -19.14 23.41 13.09
CA GLY A 609 -18.02 22.94 12.25
C GLY A 609 -18.37 21.76 11.34
N TRP A 610 -19.56 21.18 11.49
CA TRP A 610 -20.05 20.07 10.67
C TRP A 610 -20.93 20.61 9.53
N ALA A 611 -20.62 20.20 8.29
CA ALA A 611 -21.42 20.54 7.13
C ALA A 611 -22.64 19.62 7.05
N VAL A 612 -23.83 20.20 6.90
CA VAL A 612 -25.11 19.50 6.81
C VAL A 612 -25.64 19.57 5.37
N GLU A 613 -25.99 18.44 4.78
CA GLU A 613 -26.49 18.32 3.41
C GLU A 613 -27.69 17.35 3.35
N TRP A 614 -28.70 17.69 2.55
CA TRP A 614 -29.87 16.84 2.31
C TRP A 614 -29.79 16.17 0.95
N HIS A 615 -29.99 14.85 0.91
CA HIS A 615 -30.23 14.12 -0.32
C HIS A 615 -31.69 13.65 -0.39
N ASN A 616 -32.44 14.25 -1.31
CA ASN A 616 -33.86 14.00 -1.47
C ASN A 616 -34.14 13.11 -2.69
N SER A 617 -34.96 12.10 -2.52
CA SER A 617 -35.41 11.22 -3.58
C SER A 617 -36.89 10.90 -3.43
N THR A 618 -37.49 10.34 -4.48
CA THR A 618 -38.88 9.86 -4.43
C THR A 618 -38.99 8.50 -5.09
N SER A 619 -39.84 7.63 -4.55
CA SER A 619 -40.12 6.32 -5.15
C SER A 619 -41.58 5.91 -4.93
N LYS A 620 -42.06 4.96 -5.74
CA LYS A 620 -43.32 4.28 -5.47
C LYS A 620 -43.08 3.13 -4.52
N THR A 621 -44.07 2.83 -3.68
CA THR A 621 -44.02 1.70 -2.75
C THR A 621 -45.18 0.75 -3.04
N PRO A 622 -45.04 -0.55 -2.76
CA PRO A 622 -46.14 -1.50 -2.97
C PRO A 622 -47.40 -1.16 -2.15
N ALA A 623 -47.25 -0.52 -0.98
CA ALA A 623 -48.37 -0.15 -0.11
C ALA A 623 -49.11 1.12 -0.55
N THR A 624 -48.41 2.09 -1.17
CA THR A 624 -49.00 3.38 -1.57
C THR A 624 -49.40 3.45 -3.05
N GLY A 625 -49.16 2.38 -3.80
CA GLY A 625 -49.55 2.23 -5.20
C GLY A 625 -48.86 3.25 -6.11
N ASN A 626 -49.63 4.20 -6.66
CA ASN A 626 -49.09 5.21 -7.58
C ASN A 626 -48.64 6.51 -6.88
N LYS A 627 -48.82 6.66 -5.56
CA LYS A 627 -48.32 7.81 -4.82
C LYS A 627 -46.79 7.72 -4.72
N LEU A 628 -46.10 8.79 -5.14
CA LEU A 628 -44.67 8.94 -4.87
C LEU A 628 -44.49 9.31 -3.39
N VAL A 629 -43.68 8.52 -2.70
CA VAL A 629 -43.24 8.76 -1.33
C VAL A 629 -41.89 9.48 -1.39
N SER A 630 -41.70 10.50 -0.56
CA SER A 630 -40.43 11.21 -0.40
C SER A 630 -39.55 10.47 0.59
N PHE A 631 -38.29 10.24 0.21
CA PHE A 631 -37.23 9.70 1.08
C PHE A 631 -36.10 10.72 1.16
N ARG A 632 -35.69 11.11 2.38
CA ARG A 632 -34.73 12.20 2.60
C ARG A 632 -33.59 11.74 3.52
N ASN A 633 -32.41 11.55 2.95
CA ASN A 633 -31.23 11.23 3.74
C ASN A 633 -30.59 12.53 4.25
N LEU A 634 -30.15 12.53 5.50
CA LEU A 634 -29.28 13.58 6.04
C LEU A 634 -27.83 13.13 5.97
N ILE A 635 -26.99 13.93 5.34
CA ILE A 635 -25.55 13.72 5.20
C ILE A 635 -24.85 14.80 6.03
N VAL A 636 -24.00 14.40 6.95
CA VAL A 636 -23.23 15.33 7.77
C VAL A 636 -21.75 15.03 7.68
N ARG A 637 -20.89 16.04 7.48
CA ARG A 637 -19.45 15.88 7.28
C ARG A 637 -18.62 16.79 8.18
N ARG A 638 -17.56 16.24 8.77
CA ARG A 638 -16.53 16.96 9.49
C ARG A 638 -15.17 16.68 8.87
N ASP A 639 -14.71 17.65 8.09
CA ASP A 639 -13.47 17.57 7.31
C ASP A 639 -12.41 18.58 7.84
N PRO A 640 -11.12 18.36 7.53
CA PRO A 640 -10.07 19.32 7.83
C PRO A 640 -10.36 20.69 7.18
N PRO A 641 -10.24 21.81 7.89
CA PRO A 641 -10.66 23.13 7.39
C PRO A 641 -9.97 23.62 6.11
N TRP A 642 -8.78 23.08 5.78
CA TRP A 642 -8.01 23.46 4.60
C TRP A 642 -8.23 22.53 3.39
N ALA A 643 -8.88 21.39 3.58
CA ALA A 643 -9.02 20.39 2.53
C ALA A 643 -10.05 20.83 1.49
N ALA A 644 -9.76 20.56 0.20
CA ALA A 644 -10.68 20.87 -0.87
C ALA A 644 -11.73 19.77 -1.06
N VAL A 645 -12.84 20.13 -1.71
CA VAL A 645 -13.91 19.18 -2.04
C VAL A 645 -13.34 18.06 -2.93
N GLY A 646 -13.59 16.82 -2.52
CA GLY A 646 -13.10 15.62 -3.21
C GLY A 646 -11.68 15.21 -2.82
N ASP A 647 -11.04 15.88 -1.86
CA ASP A 647 -9.68 15.53 -1.39
C ASP A 647 -9.66 14.78 -0.04
N VAL A 648 -10.82 14.57 0.58
CA VAL A 648 -10.94 14.00 1.94
C VAL A 648 -11.49 12.59 1.91
N ALA A 649 -10.75 11.64 2.47
CA ALA A 649 -11.20 10.29 2.76
C ALA A 649 -12.01 10.28 4.07
N ARG A 650 -13.17 9.62 4.11
CA ARG A 650 -14.11 9.71 5.23
C ARG A 650 -14.47 8.36 5.82
N LEU A 651 -14.36 8.25 7.15
CA LEU A 651 -15.06 7.22 7.91
C LEU A 651 -16.56 7.56 7.88
N THR A 652 -17.36 6.70 7.27
CA THR A 652 -18.81 6.92 7.14
C THR A 652 -19.55 6.07 8.16
N LEU A 653 -20.21 6.70 9.12
CA LEU A 653 -21.11 6.04 10.06
C LEU A 653 -22.55 6.19 9.54
N ALA A 654 -23.32 5.11 9.57
CA ALA A 654 -24.68 5.12 9.04
C ALA A 654 -25.65 4.42 10.00
N ALA A 655 -26.87 4.93 10.04
CA ALA A 655 -28.04 4.27 10.60
C ALA A 655 -29.27 4.72 9.79
N HIS A 656 -30.23 3.83 9.58
CA HIS A 656 -31.54 4.26 9.12
C HIS A 656 -32.30 4.92 10.27
N TYR A 657 -33.19 5.86 9.96
CA TYR A 657 -34.02 6.52 10.96
C TYR A 657 -35.50 6.31 10.73
N ASP A 658 -35.96 5.68 9.65
CA ASP A 658 -37.38 5.44 9.48
C ASP A 658 -37.89 4.30 10.37
N SER A 659 -39.21 4.25 10.54
CA SER A 659 -39.90 3.15 11.22
C SER A 659 -40.81 2.42 10.25
N LEU A 660 -41.07 1.13 10.47
CA LEU A 660 -42.03 0.33 9.68
C LEU A 660 -43.37 1.04 9.44
N TYR A 661 -43.89 0.89 8.22
CA TYR A 661 -45.23 1.34 7.86
C TYR A 661 -46.33 0.55 8.59
N ARG A 662 -46.10 -0.74 8.85
CA ARG A 662 -47.02 -1.66 9.53
C ARG A 662 -46.24 -2.54 10.52
N PRO A 663 -46.77 -2.78 11.74
CA PRO A 663 -48.03 -2.27 12.29
C PRO A 663 -48.04 -0.75 12.54
N GLU A 664 -49.24 -0.14 12.51
CA GLU A 664 -49.37 1.30 12.79
C GLU A 664 -48.93 1.63 14.22
N GLY A 665 -48.14 2.71 14.38
CA GLY A 665 -47.62 3.13 15.66
C GLY A 665 -46.33 2.44 16.10
N PHE A 666 -45.74 1.58 15.25
CA PHE A 666 -44.41 1.04 15.49
C PHE A 666 -43.37 2.17 15.55
N ILE A 667 -42.49 2.10 16.55
CA ILE A 667 -41.44 3.12 16.79
C ILE A 667 -40.09 2.59 16.35
N GLY A 668 -39.74 1.33 16.61
CA GLY A 668 -38.41 0.80 16.29
C GLY A 668 -37.32 1.48 17.13
N ALA A 669 -37.39 1.30 18.45
CA ALA A 669 -36.46 1.92 19.38
C ALA A 669 -35.06 1.30 19.29
N THR A 670 -35.00 -0.04 19.32
CA THR A 670 -33.79 -0.85 19.13
C THR A 670 -33.39 -0.85 17.67
N ASP A 671 -34.37 -0.95 16.77
CA ASP A 671 -34.26 -0.88 15.31
C ASP A 671 -33.35 0.28 14.88
N SER A 672 -33.85 1.51 14.96
CA SER A 672 -33.18 2.67 14.39
C SER A 672 -33.02 3.86 15.35
N ALA A 673 -33.87 4.00 16.38
CA ALA A 673 -33.83 5.19 17.23
C ALA A 673 -32.54 5.26 18.08
N ALA A 674 -32.17 4.16 18.73
CA ALA A 674 -30.95 4.07 19.53
C ALA A 674 -29.69 4.21 18.67
N PRO A 675 -29.52 3.48 17.54
CA PRO A 675 -28.43 3.73 16.60
C PRO A 675 -28.30 5.20 16.15
N CYS A 676 -29.40 5.84 15.78
CA CYS A 676 -29.39 7.26 15.39
C CYS A 676 -28.88 8.16 16.52
N ALA A 677 -29.40 7.99 17.74
CA ALA A 677 -28.95 8.76 18.90
C ALA A 677 -27.46 8.55 19.20
N MET A 678 -26.95 7.32 19.04
CA MET A 678 -25.53 7.02 19.20
C MET A 678 -24.66 7.82 18.21
N LEU A 679 -25.08 7.95 16.95
CA LEU A 679 -24.33 8.72 15.94
C LEU A 679 -24.26 10.22 16.30
N LEU A 680 -25.35 10.79 16.82
CA LEU A 680 -25.35 12.18 17.31
C LEU A 680 -24.39 12.37 18.49
N HIS A 681 -24.37 11.41 19.43
CA HIS A 681 -23.47 11.41 20.58
C HIS A 681 -22.00 11.32 20.15
N VAL A 682 -21.70 10.42 19.20
CA VAL A 682 -20.36 10.24 18.64
C VAL A 682 -19.87 11.55 18.04
N ALA A 683 -20.68 12.20 17.20
CA ALA A 683 -20.32 13.48 16.58
C ALA A 683 -19.97 14.55 17.62
N ARG A 684 -20.83 14.71 18.64
CA ARG A 684 -20.60 15.62 19.78
C ARG A 684 -19.29 15.34 20.49
N SER A 685 -19.02 14.06 20.71
CA SER A 685 -17.93 13.60 21.57
C SER A 685 -16.54 13.76 20.93
N VAL A 686 -16.45 13.74 19.60
CA VAL A 686 -15.17 13.85 18.88
C VAL A 686 -14.87 15.25 18.35
N ASP A 687 -15.85 16.16 18.29
CA ASP A 687 -15.72 17.46 17.63
C ASP A 687 -14.62 18.36 18.23
N GLU A 688 -14.56 18.48 19.55
CA GLU A 688 -13.55 19.31 20.22
C GLU A 688 -12.13 18.76 19.95
N ALA A 689 -11.96 17.45 20.02
CA ALA A 689 -10.68 16.78 19.80
C ALA A 689 -10.21 16.90 18.34
N LEU A 690 -11.12 16.75 17.37
CA LEU A 690 -10.85 16.99 15.94
C LEU A 690 -10.42 18.44 15.71
N THR A 691 -11.13 19.40 16.30
CA THR A 691 -10.82 20.82 16.20
C THR A 691 -9.42 21.12 16.72
N LYS A 692 -9.09 20.66 17.94
CA LYS A 692 -7.76 20.83 18.54
C LYS A 692 -6.65 20.19 17.70
N LYS A 693 -6.88 18.98 17.17
CA LYS A 693 -5.92 18.30 16.29
C LYS A 693 -5.60 19.14 15.06
N TRP A 694 -6.62 19.61 14.36
CA TRP A 694 -6.45 20.38 13.14
C TRP A 694 -5.89 21.79 13.36
N GLU A 695 -6.20 22.44 14.49
CA GLU A 695 -5.55 23.69 14.90
C GLU A 695 -4.05 23.49 15.20
N ALA A 696 -3.69 22.39 15.85
CA ALA A 696 -2.30 22.04 16.12
C ALA A 696 -1.52 21.76 14.84
N MET A 697 -2.11 21.02 13.89
CA MET A 697 -1.53 20.76 12.57
C MET A 697 -1.29 22.06 11.77
N GLN A 698 -2.28 22.95 11.73
CA GLN A 698 -2.13 24.27 11.10
C GLN A 698 -1.02 25.09 11.74
N SER A 699 -0.93 25.10 13.07
CA SER A 699 0.11 25.83 13.80
C SER A 699 1.51 25.26 13.55
N ALA A 700 1.62 23.96 13.28
CA ALA A 700 2.87 23.29 12.96
C ALA A 700 3.28 23.44 11.48
N GLY A 701 2.41 24.01 10.62
CA GLY A 701 2.63 24.09 9.18
C GLY A 701 2.48 22.74 8.46
N ASP A 702 1.81 21.77 9.10
CA ASP A 702 1.59 20.40 8.63
C ASP A 702 0.25 20.32 7.87
N THR A 703 0.13 21.11 6.80
CA THR A 703 -1.10 21.28 6.00
C THR A 703 -0.81 21.23 4.50
N ASP A 704 0.33 20.65 4.11
CA ASP A 704 0.86 20.71 2.74
C ASP A 704 0.42 19.54 1.85
N GLY A 705 -0.52 18.71 2.33
CA GLY A 705 -1.15 17.62 1.57
C GLY A 705 -0.21 16.45 1.26
N LEU A 706 0.84 16.26 2.06
CA LEU A 706 1.76 15.12 1.95
C LEU A 706 1.16 13.80 2.49
N GLU A 707 0.18 13.89 3.40
CA GLU A 707 -0.65 12.78 3.89
C GLU A 707 -2.08 12.88 3.32
N GLU A 708 -2.80 11.76 3.28
CA GLU A 708 -4.20 11.71 2.87
C GLU A 708 -5.09 12.42 3.91
N GLU A 709 -5.86 13.42 3.48
CA GLU A 709 -6.76 14.17 4.35
C GLU A 709 -7.90 13.26 4.82
N LYS A 710 -8.12 13.19 6.14
CA LYS A 710 -9.16 12.34 6.75
C LYS A 710 -10.26 13.16 7.39
N GLY A 711 -11.51 12.72 7.22
CA GLY A 711 -12.70 13.30 7.83
C GLY A 711 -13.67 12.25 8.38
N VAL A 712 -14.74 12.72 9.02
CA VAL A 712 -15.86 11.89 9.50
C VAL A 712 -17.12 12.25 8.74
N GLN A 713 -17.88 11.26 8.31
CA GLN A 713 -19.18 11.41 7.67
C GLN A 713 -20.23 10.62 8.45
N ILE A 714 -21.43 11.19 8.63
CA ILE A 714 -22.58 10.53 9.23
C ILE A 714 -23.72 10.55 8.21
N LEU A 715 -24.37 9.40 8.02
CA LEU A 715 -25.56 9.23 7.20
C LEU A 715 -26.72 8.80 8.07
N LEU A 716 -27.77 9.61 8.10
CA LEU A 716 -29.07 9.22 8.64
C LEU A 716 -29.98 8.95 7.45
N LEU A 717 -30.23 7.67 7.20
CA LEU A 717 -30.86 7.15 5.98
C LEU A 717 -32.36 6.96 6.16
N ASP A 718 -33.12 7.20 5.09
CA ASP A 718 -34.59 7.12 5.10
C ASP A 718 -35.07 6.02 4.14
N GLY A 719 -36.07 5.25 4.58
CA GLY A 719 -36.71 4.22 3.78
C GLY A 719 -35.91 2.94 3.68
N GLU A 720 -35.19 2.55 4.71
CA GLU A 720 -34.64 1.19 4.83
C GLU A 720 -35.76 0.16 4.80
N GLU A 721 -36.87 0.49 5.48
CA GLU A 721 -37.93 -0.46 5.79
C GLU A 721 -38.75 -0.85 4.57
N ALA A 722 -39.12 -2.13 4.52
CA ALA A 722 -40.06 -2.62 3.53
C ALA A 722 -41.48 -2.14 3.82
N TRP A 723 -42.19 -1.67 2.80
CA TRP A 723 -43.57 -1.20 2.95
C TRP A 723 -44.58 -2.34 2.99
N VAL A 724 -44.26 -3.46 2.33
CA VAL A 724 -45.08 -4.69 2.34
C VAL A 724 -44.22 -5.92 2.61
N GLN A 725 -43.15 -6.10 1.84
CA GLN A 725 -42.29 -7.27 1.96
C GLN A 725 -40.88 -6.91 1.50
N TRP A 726 -39.89 -7.30 2.30
CA TRP A 726 -38.48 -7.12 1.96
C TRP A 726 -38.13 -7.78 0.62
N THR A 727 -37.78 -6.95 -0.37
CA THR A 727 -37.27 -7.36 -1.69
C THR A 727 -36.26 -6.34 -2.19
N ASP A 728 -35.52 -6.64 -3.25
CA ASP A 728 -34.55 -5.71 -3.88
C ASP A 728 -35.14 -4.36 -4.34
N THR A 729 -36.47 -4.22 -4.35
CA THR A 729 -37.20 -3.01 -4.78
C THR A 729 -38.19 -2.46 -3.73
N ASP A 730 -38.41 -3.18 -2.63
CA ASP A 730 -39.24 -2.80 -1.48
C ASP A 730 -38.42 -2.96 -0.20
N SER A 731 -37.45 -2.06 -0.05
CA SER A 731 -36.45 -1.94 1.02
C SER A 731 -35.50 -0.79 0.66
N THR A 732 -34.59 -0.35 1.53
CA THR A 732 -33.36 0.42 1.22
C THR A 732 -33.52 1.55 0.17
N TYR A 733 -34.63 2.29 0.20
CA TYR A 733 -35.01 3.27 -0.82
C TYR A 733 -34.03 4.45 -0.84
N GLY A 734 -33.75 5.05 0.31
CA GLY A 734 -32.86 6.19 0.45
C GLY A 734 -31.41 5.83 0.15
N SER A 735 -30.90 4.72 0.67
CA SER A 735 -29.52 4.26 0.42
C SER A 735 -29.27 3.87 -1.04
N ARG A 736 -30.21 3.18 -1.71
CA ARG A 736 -30.10 2.92 -3.16
C ARG A 736 -30.02 4.19 -3.98
N ALA A 737 -30.89 5.16 -3.68
CA ALA A 737 -30.90 6.44 -4.40
C ALA A 737 -29.58 7.22 -4.17
N LEU A 738 -29.11 7.28 -2.92
CA LEU A 738 -27.88 7.99 -2.56
C LEU A 738 -26.63 7.35 -3.17
N ALA A 739 -26.48 6.03 -3.03
CA ALA A 739 -25.34 5.30 -3.59
C ALA A 739 -25.29 5.44 -5.11
N SER A 740 -26.45 5.41 -5.79
CA SER A 740 -26.52 5.67 -7.23
C SER A 740 -26.17 7.11 -7.59
N HIS A 741 -26.61 8.10 -6.79
CA HIS A 741 -26.30 9.50 -7.02
C HIS A 741 -24.79 9.75 -6.90
N TRP A 742 -24.17 9.29 -5.81
CA TRP A 742 -22.74 9.46 -5.56
C TRP A 742 -21.83 8.66 -6.49
N ASP A 743 -22.31 7.59 -7.11
CA ASP A 743 -21.57 6.87 -8.16
C ASP A 743 -21.61 7.60 -9.53
N SER A 744 -22.59 8.49 -9.70
CA SER A 744 -22.77 9.27 -10.93
C SER A 744 -22.16 10.67 -10.87
N GLU A 745 -22.09 11.27 -9.67
CA GLU A 745 -21.53 12.60 -9.46
C GLU A 745 -20.00 12.59 -9.55
N VAL A 746 -19.41 13.63 -10.17
CA VAL A 746 -17.97 13.72 -10.40
C VAL A 746 -17.43 14.98 -9.71
N HIS A 747 -16.43 14.80 -8.86
CA HIS A 747 -15.67 15.89 -8.25
C HIS A 747 -14.81 16.63 -9.29
N PRO A 748 -14.31 17.84 -8.98
CA PRO A 748 -13.38 18.56 -9.86
C PRO A 748 -12.21 17.68 -10.34
N ALA A 749 -11.75 17.91 -11.57
CA ALA A 749 -10.79 17.01 -12.23
C ALA A 749 -9.43 16.83 -11.51
N MET A 750 -9.12 17.70 -10.54
CA MET A 750 -7.88 17.67 -9.75
C MET A 750 -8.07 17.04 -8.35
N SER A 751 -9.29 16.60 -8.01
CA SER A 751 -9.61 16.01 -6.71
C SER A 751 -8.98 14.62 -6.54
N ALA A 752 -8.66 14.26 -5.30
CA ALA A 752 -8.08 12.96 -4.94
C ALA A 752 -9.05 11.80 -5.24
N PHE A 753 -10.33 12.00 -4.94
CA PHE A 753 -11.42 11.07 -5.22
C PHE A 753 -12.23 11.60 -6.40
N LYS A 754 -12.46 10.76 -7.41
CA LYS A 754 -13.17 11.18 -8.62
C LYS A 754 -14.66 11.37 -8.34
N ARG A 755 -15.22 10.59 -7.41
CA ARG A 755 -16.64 10.55 -7.09
C ARG A 755 -16.86 10.52 -5.58
N PRO A 756 -17.97 11.07 -5.05
CA PRO A 756 -18.23 11.06 -3.60
C PRO A 756 -18.19 9.65 -2.99
N ILE A 757 -18.69 8.63 -3.71
CA ILE A 757 -18.69 7.25 -3.20
C ILE A 757 -17.28 6.68 -2.99
N GLU A 758 -16.31 7.15 -3.77
CA GLU A 758 -14.90 6.72 -3.66
C GLU A 758 -14.20 7.35 -2.45
N SER A 759 -14.78 8.40 -1.86
CA SER A 759 -14.25 9.03 -0.65
C SER A 759 -14.59 8.28 0.64
N ILE A 760 -15.43 7.23 0.57
CA ILE A 760 -15.80 6.42 1.74
C ILE A 760 -14.67 5.43 2.03
N SER A 761 -13.93 5.65 3.12
CA SER A 761 -12.84 4.76 3.54
C SER A 761 -13.33 3.49 4.23
N LEU A 762 -14.43 3.59 4.97
CA LEU A 762 -15.13 2.47 5.62
C LEU A 762 -16.57 2.93 5.90
N PHE A 763 -17.54 2.09 5.55
CA PHE A 763 -18.96 2.30 5.85
C PHE A 763 -19.34 1.45 7.08
N VAL A 764 -19.58 2.09 8.21
CA VAL A 764 -19.97 1.45 9.47
C VAL A 764 -21.48 1.59 9.64
N LEU A 765 -22.22 0.50 9.48
CA LEU A 765 -23.67 0.48 9.63
C LEU A 765 -24.04 0.01 11.04
N LEU A 766 -24.79 0.84 11.78
CA LEU A 766 -25.33 0.54 13.09
C LEU A 766 -26.83 0.26 12.93
N ASP A 767 -27.25 -0.94 13.33
CA ASP A 767 -28.66 -1.32 13.30
C ASP A 767 -28.96 -2.38 14.39
N LEU A 768 -30.18 -2.35 14.94
CA LEU A 768 -30.67 -3.18 16.05
C LEU A 768 -29.85 -3.09 17.36
N LEU A 769 -29.22 -1.95 17.64
CA LEU A 769 -28.32 -1.76 18.79
C LEU A 769 -29.03 -1.12 19.99
N GLY A 770 -29.74 -1.94 20.77
CA GLY A 770 -30.46 -1.48 21.97
C GLY A 770 -30.75 -2.56 23.02
N ALA A 771 -30.53 -3.84 22.71
CA ALA A 771 -30.79 -4.94 23.63
C ALA A 771 -29.66 -5.19 24.63
N SER A 772 -29.96 -5.87 25.74
CA SER A 772 -29.03 -6.12 26.87
C SER A 772 -27.94 -7.18 26.63
N ASP A 773 -28.12 -8.06 25.64
CA ASP A 773 -27.22 -9.19 25.37
C ASP A 773 -26.99 -9.39 23.86
N PRO A 774 -26.54 -8.35 23.11
CA PRO A 774 -26.38 -8.43 21.67
C PRO A 774 -25.15 -9.28 21.34
N HIS A 775 -25.27 -10.07 20.26
CA HIS A 775 -24.16 -10.83 19.69
C HIS A 775 -23.96 -10.35 18.25
N VAL A 776 -22.95 -9.53 18.00
CA VAL A 776 -22.65 -9.01 16.65
C VAL A 776 -21.55 -9.88 16.03
N PRO A 777 -21.84 -10.72 15.01
CA PRO A 777 -20.83 -11.48 14.29
C PRO A 777 -19.94 -10.59 13.43
N SER A 778 -18.77 -11.10 13.05
CA SER A 778 -18.00 -10.50 11.96
C SER A 778 -18.48 -11.04 10.63
N TYR A 779 -19.24 -10.22 9.89
CA TYR A 779 -19.86 -10.61 8.62
C TYR A 779 -18.87 -10.72 7.46
N PHE A 780 -18.03 -9.70 7.27
CA PHE A 780 -17.20 -9.61 6.08
C PHE A 780 -15.74 -9.93 6.39
N PRO A 781 -15.08 -10.78 5.56
CA PRO A 781 -13.66 -11.00 5.71
C PRO A 781 -12.90 -9.69 5.49
N THR A 782 -13.19 -8.91 4.44
CA THR A 782 -12.46 -7.70 4.02
C THR A 782 -12.37 -6.59 5.09
N THR A 783 -13.28 -6.57 6.05
CA THR A 783 -13.32 -5.59 7.15
C THR A 783 -13.20 -6.25 8.53
N HIS A 784 -12.83 -7.53 8.61
CA HIS A 784 -12.65 -8.24 9.87
C HIS A 784 -11.61 -7.55 10.78
N TRP A 785 -10.61 -6.91 10.21
CA TRP A 785 -9.63 -6.12 10.95
C TRP A 785 -10.28 -4.95 11.73
N ALA A 786 -11.31 -4.31 11.18
CA ALA A 786 -12.02 -3.20 11.81
C ALA A 786 -12.89 -3.72 12.96
N TYR A 787 -13.56 -4.86 12.73
CA TYR A 787 -14.26 -5.61 13.78
C TYR A 787 -13.31 -5.99 14.93
N GLN A 788 -12.11 -6.51 14.62
CA GLN A 788 -11.11 -6.86 15.62
C GLN A 788 -10.67 -5.65 16.45
N ASN A 789 -10.50 -4.48 15.84
CA ASN A 789 -10.14 -3.27 16.56
C ASN A 789 -11.27 -2.77 17.47
N LEU A 790 -12.52 -2.80 17.00
CA LEU A 790 -13.68 -2.47 17.85
C LEU A 790 -13.82 -3.47 19.01
N ALA A 791 -13.63 -4.78 18.75
CA ALA A 791 -13.62 -5.81 19.79
C ALA A 791 -12.48 -5.63 20.79
N LYS A 792 -11.29 -5.19 20.34
CA LYS A 792 -10.18 -4.83 21.25
C LYS A 792 -10.54 -3.65 22.15
N ILE A 793 -11.20 -2.62 21.62
CA ILE A 793 -11.71 -1.51 22.43
C ILE A 793 -12.69 -2.04 23.48
N GLU A 794 -13.67 -2.86 23.09
CA GLU A 794 -14.60 -3.48 24.04
C GLU A 794 -13.86 -4.25 25.14
N ASN A 795 -12.87 -5.05 24.74
CA ASN A 795 -12.08 -5.85 25.68
C ASN A 795 -11.35 -4.96 26.69
N ARG A 796 -10.71 -3.89 26.23
CA ARG A 796 -9.97 -2.94 27.07
C ARG A 796 -10.91 -2.14 27.97
N MET A 797 -11.98 -1.56 27.43
CA MET A 797 -12.93 -0.77 28.21
C MET A 797 -13.65 -1.61 29.29
N ARG A 798 -13.95 -2.89 29.02
CA ARG A 798 -14.46 -3.80 30.06
C ARG A 798 -13.41 -4.12 31.13
N GLN A 799 -12.14 -4.30 30.77
CA GLN A 799 -11.05 -4.52 31.74
C GLN A 799 -10.85 -3.30 32.64
N LEU A 800 -10.94 -2.09 32.07
CA LEU A 800 -10.87 -0.81 32.78
C LEU A 800 -12.18 -0.47 33.52
N LYS A 801 -13.23 -1.29 33.40
CA LYS A 801 -14.56 -1.07 34.00
C LYS A 801 -15.23 0.23 33.55
N LEU A 802 -15.02 0.61 32.30
CA LEU A 802 -15.61 1.80 31.67
C LEU A 802 -16.99 1.53 31.04
N LEU A 803 -17.33 0.25 30.88
CA LEU A 803 -18.60 -0.23 30.33
C LEU A 803 -19.53 -0.71 31.45
N GLU A 804 -20.82 -0.38 31.34
CA GLU A 804 -21.85 -0.54 32.38
C GLU A 804 -22.65 -1.83 32.23
N SER A 805 -22.89 -2.26 31.00
CA SER A 805 -23.63 -3.48 30.68
C SER A 805 -22.94 -4.74 31.21
N LYS A 806 -23.75 -5.76 31.51
CA LYS A 806 -23.28 -7.08 31.96
C LYS A 806 -23.88 -8.20 31.09
N PRO A 807 -23.59 -8.22 29.78
CA PRO A 807 -24.08 -9.26 28.88
C PRO A 807 -23.49 -10.63 29.23
N LYS A 808 -24.10 -11.71 28.73
CA LYS A 808 -23.61 -13.07 28.92
C LYS A 808 -22.32 -13.32 28.12
N GLY A 809 -22.23 -12.70 26.94
CA GLY A 809 -21.04 -12.68 26.09
C GLY A 809 -20.58 -11.25 25.81
N ARG A 810 -19.39 -11.09 25.25
CA ARG A 810 -18.98 -9.80 24.67
C ARG A 810 -19.94 -9.44 23.52
N PHE A 811 -20.15 -8.15 23.28
CA PHE A 811 -20.95 -7.68 22.14
C PHE A 811 -20.31 -8.11 20.81
N LEU A 812 -18.97 -8.12 20.77
CA LEU A 812 -18.16 -8.48 19.59
C LEU A 812 -17.29 -9.72 19.87
N PRO A 813 -17.89 -10.92 19.95
CA PRO A 813 -17.18 -12.12 20.42
C PRO A 813 -16.29 -12.80 19.38
N GLU A 814 -16.38 -12.45 18.09
CA GLU A 814 -15.69 -13.16 17.00
C GLU A 814 -14.30 -12.59 16.67
N HIS A 815 -13.60 -11.96 17.62
CA HIS A 815 -12.28 -11.35 17.40
C HIS A 815 -11.25 -12.29 16.74
N ASP A 816 -11.25 -13.58 17.09
CA ASP A 816 -10.25 -14.54 16.61
C ASP A 816 -10.69 -15.37 15.39
N LYS A 817 -11.78 -14.95 14.71
CA LYS A 817 -12.35 -15.66 13.56
C LYS A 817 -11.33 -15.83 12.44
N LYS A 818 -11.18 -17.06 11.97
CA LYS A 818 -10.22 -17.45 10.93
C LYS A 818 -10.84 -17.36 9.53
N PRO A 819 -10.04 -17.20 8.46
CA PRO A 819 -10.55 -17.03 7.09
C PRO A 819 -11.52 -18.11 6.62
N TRP A 820 -11.36 -19.37 7.05
CA TRP A 820 -12.25 -20.47 6.70
C TRP A 820 -13.54 -20.54 7.53
N GLN A 821 -13.70 -19.70 8.56
CA GLN A 821 -14.90 -19.63 9.40
C GLN A 821 -15.92 -18.58 8.90
N PHE A 822 -15.55 -17.80 7.89
CA PHE A 822 -16.49 -16.93 7.18
C PHE A 822 -17.39 -17.82 6.30
N HIS A 823 -18.67 -17.89 6.68
CA HIS A 823 -19.70 -18.58 5.91
C HIS A 823 -20.56 -17.53 5.21
N PRO A 824 -21.18 -17.85 4.07
CA PRO A 824 -22.17 -16.97 3.44
C PRO A 824 -23.44 -16.90 4.30
N GLY A 825 -23.38 -16.13 5.39
CA GLY A 825 -24.54 -15.58 6.08
C GLY A 825 -24.67 -14.12 5.66
N PHE A 826 -25.82 -13.75 5.11
CA PHE A 826 -26.04 -12.44 4.51
C PHE A 826 -27.30 -11.82 5.11
N VAL A 827 -27.11 -10.75 5.88
CA VAL A 827 -28.19 -9.85 6.32
C VAL A 827 -28.21 -8.70 5.31
N GLN A 828 -29.32 -8.51 4.61
CA GLN A 828 -29.52 -7.39 3.69
C GLN A 828 -29.92 -6.14 4.47
N ASP A 829 -29.35 -5.00 4.12
CA ASP A 829 -29.62 -3.69 4.76
C ASP A 829 -29.04 -2.56 3.85
N ASP A 830 -29.12 -1.31 4.30
CA ASP A 830 -28.67 -0.07 3.68
C ASP A 830 -27.20 -0.02 3.24
N HIS A 831 -26.36 -0.95 3.71
CA HIS A 831 -24.98 -1.10 3.24
C HIS A 831 -24.89 -1.73 1.84
N VAL A 832 -25.89 -2.54 1.44
CA VAL A 832 -25.85 -3.34 0.19
C VAL A 832 -25.61 -2.47 -1.06
N PRO A 833 -26.31 -1.34 -1.26
CA PRO A 833 -26.10 -0.51 -2.45
C PRO A 833 -24.69 0.10 -2.55
N PHE A 834 -24.04 0.34 -1.42
CA PHE A 834 -22.66 0.84 -1.35
C PHE A 834 -21.65 -0.29 -1.59
N MET A 835 -21.88 -1.44 -0.96
CA MET A 835 -21.05 -2.63 -1.13
C MET A 835 -21.01 -3.11 -2.58
N ASP A 836 -22.15 -3.12 -3.28
CA ASP A 836 -22.25 -3.47 -4.71
C ASP A 836 -21.41 -2.54 -5.60
N ARG A 837 -21.07 -1.35 -5.10
CA ARG A 837 -20.23 -0.34 -5.77
C ARG A 837 -18.78 -0.34 -5.28
N GLY A 838 -18.40 -1.35 -4.48
CA GLY A 838 -17.02 -1.57 -4.04
C GLY A 838 -16.63 -0.86 -2.75
N VAL A 839 -17.60 -0.41 -1.94
CA VAL A 839 -17.32 0.20 -0.63
C VAL A 839 -17.14 -0.89 0.44
N ASP A 840 -16.10 -0.75 1.27
CA ASP A 840 -15.85 -1.64 2.41
C ASP A 840 -16.85 -1.39 3.55
N ILE A 841 -17.44 -2.47 4.09
CA ILE A 841 -18.52 -2.40 5.08
C ILE A 841 -18.11 -3.01 6.43
N LEU A 842 -18.24 -2.27 7.53
CA LEU A 842 -18.29 -2.83 8.89
C LEU A 842 -19.76 -2.87 9.35
N HIS A 843 -20.31 -4.08 9.42
CA HIS A 843 -21.72 -4.30 9.71
C HIS A 843 -21.94 -4.62 11.18
N LEU A 844 -22.58 -3.72 11.92
CA LEU A 844 -22.82 -3.84 13.36
C LEU A 844 -24.29 -4.18 13.63
N ILE A 845 -24.69 -5.39 13.22
CA ILE A 845 -26.03 -5.94 13.46
C ILE A 845 -25.92 -7.23 14.26
N PRO A 846 -26.66 -7.39 15.36
CA PRO A 846 -26.66 -8.62 16.14
C PRO A 846 -27.31 -9.79 15.39
N THR A 847 -26.72 -10.99 15.44
CA THR A 847 -27.37 -12.24 15.05
C THR A 847 -27.25 -13.24 16.20
N PRO A 848 -28.35 -13.80 16.73
CA PRO A 848 -29.75 -13.56 16.33
C PRO A 848 -30.20 -12.11 16.61
N PHE A 849 -31.18 -11.65 15.83
CA PHE A 849 -31.80 -10.34 16.03
C PHE A 849 -32.45 -10.23 17.43
N PRO A 850 -32.59 -9.01 17.98
CA PRO A 850 -33.24 -8.80 19.28
C PRO A 850 -34.65 -9.37 19.30
N SER A 851 -35.08 -9.88 20.45
CA SER A 851 -36.41 -10.49 20.56
C SER A 851 -37.57 -9.52 20.35
N SER A 852 -37.33 -8.21 20.51
CA SER A 852 -38.29 -7.12 20.25
C SER A 852 -38.35 -6.70 18.78
N TRP A 853 -37.39 -7.11 17.94
CA TRP A 853 -37.31 -6.66 16.54
C TRP A 853 -38.63 -6.89 15.78
N HIS A 854 -39.10 -5.84 15.09
CA HIS A 854 -40.38 -5.79 14.38
C HIS A 854 -41.63 -6.15 15.22
N LYS A 855 -41.59 -5.87 16.53
CA LYS A 855 -42.74 -6.00 17.43
C LYS A 855 -43.06 -4.66 18.09
N MET A 856 -44.30 -4.51 18.53
CA MET A 856 -44.76 -3.27 19.18
C MET A 856 -44.05 -2.97 20.51
N ASP A 857 -43.38 -3.96 21.11
CA ASP A 857 -42.54 -3.80 22.30
C ASP A 857 -41.12 -3.31 21.96
N ASP A 858 -40.81 -3.02 20.69
CA ASP A 858 -39.60 -2.26 20.33
C ASP A 858 -39.79 -0.75 20.56
N ASP A 859 -39.96 -0.41 21.84
CA ASP A 859 -40.16 0.94 22.36
C ASP A 859 -39.02 1.35 23.32
N GLY A 860 -39.04 2.59 23.79
CA GLY A 860 -37.99 3.10 24.69
C GLY A 860 -37.90 2.36 26.02
N GLU A 861 -39.00 1.81 26.55
CA GLU A 861 -39.03 1.13 27.85
C GLU A 861 -38.30 -0.23 27.82
N HIS A 862 -38.14 -0.81 26.63
CA HIS A 862 -37.49 -2.10 26.44
C HIS A 862 -36.02 -1.98 25.99
N LEU A 863 -35.51 -0.76 25.81
CA LEU A 863 -34.08 -0.52 25.61
C LEU A 863 -33.28 -0.84 26.88
N ASP A 864 -32.15 -1.50 26.72
CA ASP A 864 -31.18 -1.64 27.80
C ASP A 864 -30.28 -0.40 27.83
N GLY A 865 -30.62 0.55 28.71
CA GLY A 865 -29.87 1.79 28.88
C GLY A 865 -28.35 1.58 29.00
N PRO A 866 -27.85 0.65 29.84
CA PRO A 866 -26.42 0.35 29.92
C PRO A 866 -25.80 -0.12 28.60
N ALA A 867 -26.47 -0.98 27.82
CA ALA A 867 -25.99 -1.41 26.51
C ALA A 867 -25.95 -0.25 25.49
N VAL A 868 -26.96 0.62 25.50
CA VAL A 868 -27.00 1.82 24.64
C VAL A 868 -25.83 2.75 24.96
N GLN A 869 -25.57 3.01 26.25
CA GLN A 869 -24.42 3.80 26.71
C GLN A 869 -23.08 3.18 26.27
N ASP A 870 -22.96 1.86 26.40
CA ASP A 870 -21.73 1.16 26.06
C ASP A 870 -21.46 1.18 24.56
N TRP A 871 -22.48 0.94 23.72
CA TRP A 871 -22.32 1.08 22.27
C TRP A 871 -21.87 2.48 21.87
N ALA A 872 -22.50 3.52 22.42
CA ALA A 872 -22.09 4.90 22.14
C ALA A 872 -20.61 5.16 22.51
N LYS A 873 -20.15 4.65 23.67
CA LYS A 873 -18.74 4.73 24.08
C LYS A 873 -17.82 3.96 23.14
N LEU A 874 -18.19 2.74 22.75
CA LEU A 874 -17.40 1.90 21.85
C LEU A 874 -17.22 2.55 20.47
N ILE A 875 -18.29 3.08 19.89
CA ILE A 875 -18.23 3.76 18.58
C ILE A 875 -17.46 5.08 18.69
N THR A 876 -17.63 5.83 19.78
CA THR A 876 -16.85 7.06 20.01
C THR A 876 -15.36 6.77 20.09
N ALA A 877 -14.96 5.75 20.87
CA ALA A 877 -13.57 5.32 20.97
C ALA A 877 -13.05 4.82 19.62
N PHE A 878 -13.86 4.09 18.85
CA PHE A 878 -13.48 3.60 17.53
C PHE A 878 -13.21 4.74 16.54
N VAL A 879 -14.08 5.75 16.51
CA VAL A 879 -13.89 6.96 15.69
C VAL A 879 -12.68 7.75 16.16
N ALA A 880 -12.46 7.87 17.48
CA ALA A 880 -11.30 8.57 18.02
C ALA A 880 -9.97 7.87 17.68
N GLU A 881 -9.91 6.53 17.72
CA GLU A 881 -8.76 5.77 17.26
C GLU A 881 -8.57 5.87 15.73
N TRP A 882 -9.66 5.91 14.95
CA TRP A 882 -9.61 6.09 13.50
C TRP A 882 -9.09 7.47 13.08
N MET A 883 -9.52 8.51 13.80
CA MET A 883 -9.16 9.89 13.54
C MET A 883 -7.86 10.31 14.23
N ASP A 884 -7.12 9.37 14.82
CA ASP A 884 -5.84 9.60 15.50
C ASP A 884 -5.93 10.72 16.58
N LEU A 885 -6.93 10.64 17.46
CA LEU A 885 -7.24 11.68 18.47
C LEU A 885 -6.49 11.53 19.80
N GLU A 886 -5.50 10.62 19.88
CA GLU A 886 -4.68 10.46 21.07
C GLU A 886 -3.97 11.78 21.43
N GLY A 887 -4.06 12.17 22.71
CA GLY A 887 -3.52 13.45 23.19
C GLY A 887 -4.40 14.67 22.92
N PHE A 888 -5.46 14.54 22.12
CA PHE A 888 -6.42 15.62 21.82
C PHE A 888 -7.77 15.45 22.53
N MET A 889 -8.03 14.27 23.11
CA MET A 889 -9.23 14.02 23.92
C MET A 889 -9.32 15.01 25.09
N PRO A 890 -10.45 15.69 25.29
CA PRO A 890 -10.60 16.72 26.31
C PRO A 890 -10.33 16.19 27.72
N SER A 891 -9.71 17.01 28.57
CA SER A 891 -9.46 16.68 29.97
C SER A 891 -10.79 16.65 30.74
N LEU A 892 -10.98 15.66 31.62
CA LEU A 892 -12.03 15.69 32.62
C LEU A 892 -11.89 17.01 33.39
N LYS A 893 -12.90 17.89 33.35
CA LYS A 893 -12.95 19.01 34.27
C LYS A 893 -13.01 18.42 35.67
N GLU A 894 -11.91 18.52 36.42
CA GLU A 894 -12.01 18.45 37.87
C GLU A 894 -12.95 19.59 38.26
N GLU A 895 -14.17 19.27 38.68
CA GLU A 895 -14.91 20.18 39.52
C GLU A 895 -14.01 20.45 40.73
N SER A 896 -13.41 21.64 40.75
CA SER A 896 -12.54 22.06 41.83
C SER A 896 -13.28 21.88 43.14
N VAL A 897 -12.66 21.15 44.06
CA VAL A 897 -13.09 20.93 45.45
C VAL A 897 -13.38 22.25 46.20
N ASP A 898 -13.00 23.41 45.63
CA ASP A 898 -13.20 24.74 46.20
C ASP A 898 -14.67 25.24 46.16
N ASP A 899 -15.55 24.66 45.32
CA ASP A 899 -16.95 25.11 45.22
C ASP A 899 -17.89 24.46 46.26
N ARG A 900 -17.44 23.40 46.95
CA ARG A 900 -18.19 22.79 48.07
C ARG A 900 -18.03 23.54 49.40
N LEU A 901 -17.04 24.43 49.51
CA LEU A 901 -16.80 25.20 50.74
C LEU A 901 -17.44 26.60 50.72
N ARG A 902 -18.05 27.03 49.61
CA ARG A 902 -18.71 28.35 49.50
C ARG A 902 -20.23 28.35 49.67
N LYS A 903 -20.87 27.22 49.95
CA LYS A 903 -22.34 27.12 50.14
C LYS A 903 -22.78 26.76 51.56
N THR A 904 -22.07 27.25 52.58
CA THR A 904 -22.53 27.18 53.98
C THR A 904 -22.53 28.52 54.73
N GLU A 905 -22.46 29.66 54.04
CA GLU A 905 -22.79 30.95 54.66
C GLU A 905 -23.67 31.81 53.73
N LEU A 906 -24.97 31.74 54.02
CA LEU A 906 -26.05 32.74 53.96
C LEU A 906 -27.35 32.20 53.37
#